data_AF-A0A6H2W3C8-F1
#
_entry.id   AF-A0A6H2W3C8-F1
#
_cell.length_a   1.000
_cell.length_b   1.000
_cell.length_c   1.000
_cell.angle_alpha   90.00
_cell.angle_beta   90.00
_cell.angle_gamma   90.00
#
_symmetry.space_group_name_H-M   'P 1'
#
loop_
_entity.id
_entity.type
_entity.pdbx_description
1 polymer ?
#
loop_
_entity_poly.entity_id
_entity_poly.type
_entity_poly.pdbx_seq_one_letter_code
_entity_poly.pdbx_strand_id
1 'polypeptide(L)'
;MSRLDVSVFDSLANKEKASLLEEVLCGENLQDFTTYSKVALAKKNLAIARKLASYILNEEGDLELSRVVESIQLLTKCLYPLGPYRQGEGPIREHVLKMLEFLRDDQEIKNRFRRFFVPSYARVQDLIRNTLALPASETVTVRHVREAALVALFTYLRQDVGSCFATALAILIHREYPLLFIRDLEDLLSSGKISRIVGDREISVPINLLPCVGDLFKPICVMDLYPNPVATLAASSDLQAAFVASGIFPTTGDIAGEVQTLLANEFIYQKVQDIHGKITAHDVIQDSLLHHYQLSLSTVQASVLQEGFRKERGDGTVLLSTNSQRVLSYLESYEQAKLGFIRDTQNVLLKSWEYTLATLADASQTTTTKHLQIALGWTSDDEDGLREIIRRFLAEEVATTQAFAGQCEETYQEAKAQLEYVESRMRNPINKQDSQILAMDHVRFRQELNQALQDWNAAQEKLKKMIMLPDFLLSFYSREIPNYFRSVYDAFIREFSGNYQDVPAGFRILFTYGRSHPNTWEPIYSIEEFIHALTEFFTSIEGDLLAKHNVSGLEKETSILLHRIVSALHEPRFQEAAMERILKAYNCPIPQGIFQHLDQVTHTPWVYVSGGTVTTLVGDYFENSKPLVKLEKLPADPHELAAFFADALKDLPEAVKDYVENGDHSLLAAAPSHVFSVTAGAPLFRDAWTNDWYSYTWLRDVWLSKHQDFLKRTLFDKSAIYAFITRFCTRYYLQELTQDFLYFCDDLSLSIPEFYEKSSRFFQSTVHDEKVVATLQKYLASQFVHEAPYVSEQQLPQIISDLSSYLGISSRISYDRFATLLEENVGKHSLLSSSDLRHLYKGLLMAGYQRVYHEEDLSMRLIAAMRHYGLAYPAPLLFGDTNWAYRYFGFILHPGTQEMDLWEFNYLGLVGRPSENKERWFAVRDPWALYPNPIDYGMAPPPGYRSGLPKGFF
;
A
#
# COMPACT_ATOMS: atom_id res chain seq x y z
N MET A 1 -20.15 25.35 25.02
CA MET A 1 -21.55 24.89 24.80
C MET A 1 -21.62 23.40 25.05
N SER A 2 -22.75 22.87 25.48
CA SER A 2 -22.99 21.42 25.47
C SER A 2 -23.23 20.96 24.03
N ARG A 3 -22.72 19.77 23.70
CA ARG A 3 -22.88 19.16 22.37
C ARG A 3 -24.26 18.49 22.30
N LEU A 4 -25.26 19.20 21.78
CA LEU A 4 -26.63 18.69 21.66
C LEU A 4 -26.71 17.41 20.81
N ASP A 5 -25.85 17.29 19.78
CA ASP A 5 -25.73 16.04 19.02
C ASP A 5 -25.25 14.87 19.86
N VAL A 6 -24.38 15.09 20.85
CA VAL A 6 -23.92 14.03 21.77
C VAL A 6 -25.03 13.66 22.75
N SER A 7 -25.62 14.62 23.47
CA SER A 7 -26.65 14.31 24.48
C SER A 7 -27.90 13.65 23.91
N VAL A 8 -28.35 14.08 22.73
CA VAL A 8 -29.47 13.44 22.02
C VAL A 8 -29.05 12.06 21.50
N PHE A 9 -27.84 11.91 20.95
CA PHE A 9 -27.35 10.61 20.49
C PHE A 9 -27.30 9.58 21.64
N ASP A 10 -26.72 9.93 22.78
CA ASP A 10 -26.62 9.04 23.94
C ASP A 10 -28.00 8.60 24.46
N SER A 11 -29.00 9.49 24.39
CA SER A 11 -30.40 9.17 24.77
C SER A 11 -31.10 8.19 23.81
N LEU A 12 -30.64 8.11 22.56
CA LEU A 12 -31.23 7.28 21.50
C LEU A 12 -30.44 6.00 21.23
N ALA A 13 -29.11 6.04 21.39
CA ALA A 13 -28.22 4.91 21.16
C ALA A 13 -28.39 3.80 22.19
N ASN A 14 -28.63 4.17 23.45
CA ASN A 14 -28.83 3.27 24.59
C ASN A 14 -30.21 2.56 24.63
N LYS A 15 -31.02 2.64 23.56
CA LYS A 15 -32.28 1.89 23.45
C LYS A 15 -31.97 0.44 23.05
N GLU A 16 -32.62 -0.52 23.73
CA GLU A 16 -32.53 -1.95 23.39
C GLU A 16 -32.85 -2.20 21.90
N LYS A 17 -32.02 -3.00 21.23
CA LYS A 17 -32.23 -3.40 19.84
C LYS A 17 -33.26 -4.52 19.76
N ALA A 18 -34.14 -4.45 18.77
CA ALA A 18 -35.27 -5.39 18.64
C ALA A 18 -34.87 -6.72 17.96
N SER A 19 -33.72 -6.78 17.29
CA SER A 19 -33.25 -8.00 16.61
C SER A 19 -31.72 -8.12 16.60
N LEU A 20 -31.22 -9.35 16.38
CA LEU A 20 -29.80 -9.63 16.20
C LEU A 20 -29.21 -8.82 15.02
N LEU A 21 -29.92 -8.75 13.88
CA LEU A 21 -29.48 -8.01 12.71
C LEU A 21 -29.42 -6.49 12.96
N GLU A 22 -30.33 -5.94 13.78
CA GLU A 22 -30.26 -4.55 14.21
C GLU A 22 -29.02 -4.30 15.10
N GLU A 23 -28.66 -5.24 15.99
CA GLU A 23 -27.41 -5.16 16.75
C GLU A 23 -26.15 -5.31 15.86
N VAL A 24 -26.22 -6.11 14.79
CA VAL A 24 -25.13 -6.22 13.80
C VAL A 24 -24.90 -4.91 13.04
N LEU A 25 -25.98 -4.27 12.53
CA LEU A 25 -25.88 -3.10 11.67
C LEU A 25 -25.92 -1.76 12.41
N CYS A 26 -26.47 -1.73 13.64
CA CYS A 26 -26.80 -0.52 14.38
C CYS A 26 -26.38 -0.52 15.86
N GLY A 27 -25.78 -1.62 16.36
CA GLY A 27 -25.20 -1.71 17.70
C GLY A 27 -23.97 -0.83 17.87
N GLU A 28 -23.73 -0.37 19.09
CA GLU A 28 -22.61 0.53 19.42
C GLU A 28 -21.89 0.02 20.67
N ASN A 29 -20.56 -0.09 20.60
CA ASN A 29 -19.74 -0.29 21.80
C ASN A 29 -19.45 1.08 22.43
N LEU A 30 -19.96 1.32 23.64
CA LEU A 30 -19.77 2.57 24.38
C LEU A 30 -18.29 2.92 24.63
N GLN A 31 -17.44 1.92 24.86
CA GLN A 31 -16.02 2.14 25.14
C GLN A 31 -15.22 2.47 23.87
N ASP A 32 -15.57 1.83 22.75
CA ASP A 32 -15.05 2.30 21.47
C ASP A 32 -15.63 3.70 21.19
N PHE A 33 -16.92 3.96 21.41
CA PHE A 33 -17.60 5.24 21.09
C PHE A 33 -17.00 6.47 21.81
N THR A 34 -16.61 6.35 23.07
CA THR A 34 -15.85 7.42 23.76
C THR A 34 -14.48 7.66 23.11
N THR A 35 -13.89 6.61 22.54
CA THR A 35 -12.62 6.62 21.80
C THR A 35 -12.76 7.07 20.32
N TYR A 36 -13.96 6.92 19.72
CA TYR A 36 -14.30 7.29 18.32
C TYR A 36 -14.10 8.76 17.99
N SER A 37 -13.94 9.63 19.00
CA SER A 37 -13.51 11.00 18.76
C SER A 37 -12.16 11.08 18.03
N LYS A 38 -11.32 10.02 18.12
CA LYS A 38 -9.94 9.99 17.59
C LYS A 38 -9.52 8.67 16.91
N VAL A 39 -10.13 7.51 17.22
CA VAL A 39 -9.81 6.18 16.64
C VAL A 39 -11.08 5.27 16.62
N ALA A 40 -11.46 4.53 15.56
CA ALA A 40 -11.16 4.60 14.12
C ALA A 40 -12.24 3.86 13.27
N LEU A 41 -12.56 4.37 12.07
CA LEU A 41 -13.62 3.81 11.19
C LEU A 41 -13.33 2.40 10.61
N ALA A 42 -12.06 2.03 10.47
CA ALA A 42 -11.66 0.73 9.89
C ALA A 42 -12.09 -0.45 10.78
N LYS A 43 -12.02 -0.30 12.11
CA LYS A 43 -12.54 -1.28 13.08
C LYS A 43 -14.04 -1.49 12.94
N LYS A 44 -14.84 -0.41 12.78
CA LYS A 44 -16.29 -0.51 12.54
C LYS A 44 -16.61 -1.30 11.27
N ASN A 45 -15.94 -0.94 10.18
CA ASN A 45 -16.06 -1.55 8.87
C ASN A 45 -15.84 -3.08 8.96
N LEU A 46 -14.72 -3.50 9.57
CA LEU A 46 -14.39 -4.91 9.74
C LEU A 46 -15.35 -5.64 10.70
N ALA A 47 -15.73 -5.02 11.83
CA ALA A 47 -16.65 -5.61 12.79
C ALA A 47 -18.05 -5.82 12.22
N ILE A 48 -18.58 -4.86 11.45
CA ILE A 48 -19.85 -4.99 10.72
C ILE A 48 -19.73 -6.10 9.67
N ALA A 49 -18.65 -6.11 8.87
CA ALA A 49 -18.43 -7.14 7.85
C ALA A 49 -18.39 -8.56 8.43
N ARG A 50 -17.67 -8.78 9.55
CA ARG A 50 -17.63 -10.06 10.29
C ARG A 50 -19.01 -10.48 10.78
N LYS A 51 -19.66 -9.63 11.57
CA LYS A 51 -20.98 -9.91 12.14
C LYS A 51 -22.04 -10.18 11.07
N LEU A 52 -22.02 -9.43 9.96
CA LEU A 52 -22.96 -9.59 8.86
C LEU A 52 -22.72 -10.87 8.04
N ALA A 53 -21.45 -11.20 7.72
CA ALA A 53 -21.09 -12.45 7.06
C ALA A 53 -21.55 -13.66 7.87
N SER A 54 -21.29 -13.65 9.18
CA SER A 54 -21.73 -14.70 10.10
C SER A 54 -23.26 -14.81 10.16
N TYR A 55 -23.97 -13.68 10.14
CA TYR A 55 -25.43 -13.65 10.18
C TYR A 55 -26.08 -14.20 8.91
N ILE A 56 -25.57 -13.91 7.69
CA ILE A 56 -26.22 -14.36 6.43
C ILE A 56 -25.89 -15.80 6.03
N LEU A 57 -24.97 -16.46 6.73
CA LEU A 57 -24.65 -17.88 6.54
C LEU A 57 -25.50 -18.78 7.46
N ASN A 58 -25.84 -19.97 6.98
CA ASN A 58 -26.35 -21.05 7.81
C ASN A 58 -25.20 -21.86 8.45
N GLU A 59 -25.54 -22.89 9.22
CA GLU A 59 -24.55 -23.73 9.92
C GLU A 59 -23.65 -24.53 8.96
N GLU A 60 -24.16 -24.88 7.77
CA GLU A 60 -23.42 -25.53 6.68
C GLU A 60 -22.51 -24.55 5.90
N GLY A 61 -22.64 -23.23 6.14
CA GLY A 61 -21.92 -22.19 5.42
C GLY A 61 -22.45 -21.90 4.02
N ASP A 62 -23.71 -22.21 3.72
CA ASP A 62 -24.44 -21.73 2.55
C ASP A 62 -25.14 -20.38 2.83
N LEU A 63 -25.35 -19.58 1.78
CA LEU A 63 -26.04 -18.28 1.85
C LEU A 63 -27.54 -18.45 2.11
N GLU A 64 -28.04 -17.87 3.21
CA GLU A 64 -29.47 -17.85 3.53
C GLU A 64 -30.14 -16.61 2.89
N LEU A 65 -30.74 -16.79 1.70
CA LEU A 65 -31.27 -15.68 0.90
C LEU A 65 -32.33 -14.83 1.62
N SER A 66 -33.11 -15.43 2.54
CA SER A 66 -34.01 -14.72 3.46
C SER A 66 -33.29 -13.64 4.25
N ARG A 67 -32.16 -13.99 4.89
CA ARG A 67 -31.34 -13.08 5.68
C ARG A 67 -30.62 -12.04 4.85
N VAL A 68 -30.23 -12.37 3.61
CA VAL A 68 -29.69 -11.37 2.66
C VAL A 68 -30.75 -10.32 2.34
N VAL A 69 -31.99 -10.74 2.03
CA VAL A 69 -33.11 -9.81 1.77
C VAL A 69 -33.48 -9.00 3.02
N GLU A 70 -33.50 -9.60 4.21
CA GLU A 70 -33.71 -8.90 5.48
C GLU A 70 -32.61 -7.86 5.74
N SER A 71 -31.35 -8.22 5.48
CA SER A 71 -30.18 -7.34 5.61
C SER A 71 -30.26 -6.14 4.67
N ILE A 72 -30.65 -6.34 3.41
CA ILE A 72 -30.91 -5.24 2.46
C ILE A 72 -32.02 -4.34 3.00
N GLN A 73 -33.16 -4.90 3.37
CA GLN A 73 -34.31 -4.13 3.85
C GLN A 73 -34.03 -3.31 5.12
N LEU A 74 -33.24 -3.84 6.05
CA LEU A 74 -32.83 -3.09 7.24
C LEU A 74 -31.75 -2.07 6.91
N LEU A 75 -30.71 -2.45 6.16
CA LEU A 75 -29.60 -1.55 5.81
C LEU A 75 -30.07 -0.36 4.98
N THR A 76 -30.99 -0.53 4.03
CA THR A 76 -31.63 0.60 3.32
C THR A 76 -32.37 1.54 4.28
N LYS A 77 -32.99 1.00 5.35
CA LYS A 77 -33.67 1.82 6.37
C LYS A 77 -32.71 2.55 7.32
N CYS A 78 -31.50 2.01 7.50
CA CYS A 78 -30.50 2.55 8.42
C CYS A 78 -29.18 2.92 7.72
N LEU A 79 -29.24 3.32 6.45
CA LEU A 79 -28.07 3.50 5.59
C LEU A 79 -27.15 4.60 6.11
N TYR A 80 -27.71 5.75 6.51
CA TYR A 80 -26.98 6.93 6.94
C TYR A 80 -27.18 7.21 8.45
N PRO A 81 -26.12 7.09 9.28
CA PRO A 81 -26.19 7.47 10.68
C PRO A 81 -26.01 8.98 10.88
N LEU A 82 -26.90 9.58 11.66
CA LEU A 82 -26.69 10.86 12.32
C LEU A 82 -26.05 10.63 13.69
N GLY A 83 -25.08 11.46 14.03
CA GLY A 83 -24.39 11.41 15.31
C GLY A 83 -23.05 12.11 15.28
N PRO A 84 -22.44 12.36 16.45
CA PRO A 84 -21.11 12.93 16.55
C PRO A 84 -20.08 11.97 15.92
N TYR A 85 -19.16 12.48 15.10
CA TYR A 85 -18.09 11.73 14.42
C TYR A 85 -18.53 10.67 13.38
N ARG A 86 -19.81 10.29 13.35
CA ARG A 86 -20.37 9.23 12.49
C ARG A 86 -20.50 9.55 11.01
N GLN A 87 -20.31 10.81 10.59
CA GLN A 87 -20.52 11.20 9.19
C GLN A 87 -19.78 10.29 8.20
N GLY A 88 -18.56 9.83 8.48
CA GLY A 88 -17.76 9.01 7.58
C GLY A 88 -18.29 7.59 7.30
N GLU A 89 -19.35 7.14 7.99
CA GLU A 89 -19.89 5.78 7.84
C GLU A 89 -20.71 5.56 6.57
N GLY A 90 -21.27 6.61 5.93
CA GLY A 90 -22.14 6.49 4.76
C GLY A 90 -21.55 5.63 3.62
N PRO A 91 -20.39 6.01 3.05
CA PRO A 91 -19.76 5.25 1.96
C PRO A 91 -19.38 3.80 2.29
N ILE A 92 -19.17 3.48 3.58
CA ILE A 92 -18.94 2.09 4.03
C ILE A 92 -20.25 1.29 3.93
N ARG A 93 -21.36 1.88 4.38
CA ARG A 93 -22.68 1.24 4.43
C ARG A 93 -23.30 1.11 3.04
N GLU A 94 -23.06 2.09 2.16
CA GLU A 94 -23.36 2.03 0.73
C GLU A 94 -22.64 0.84 0.05
N HIS A 95 -21.36 0.64 0.31
CA HIS A 95 -20.60 -0.52 -0.20
C HIS A 95 -21.21 -1.84 0.25
N VAL A 96 -21.49 -1.99 1.55
CA VAL A 96 -22.12 -3.20 2.10
C VAL A 96 -23.50 -3.45 1.45
N LEU A 97 -24.30 -2.41 1.25
CA LEU A 97 -25.58 -2.51 0.56
C LEU A 97 -25.40 -2.99 -0.88
N LYS A 98 -24.53 -2.35 -1.67
CA LYS A 98 -24.22 -2.74 -3.06
C LYS A 98 -23.78 -4.21 -3.16
N MET A 99 -22.95 -4.67 -2.22
CA MET A 99 -22.49 -6.06 -2.18
C MET A 99 -23.60 -7.05 -1.78
N LEU A 100 -24.49 -6.69 -0.85
CA LEU A 100 -25.66 -7.52 -0.51
C LEU A 100 -26.63 -7.62 -1.69
N GLU A 101 -26.87 -6.53 -2.41
CA GLU A 101 -27.72 -6.53 -3.60
C GLU A 101 -27.12 -7.36 -4.73
N PHE A 102 -25.80 -7.27 -4.95
CA PHE A 102 -25.10 -8.14 -5.87
C PHE A 102 -25.24 -9.64 -5.49
N LEU A 103 -25.11 -9.98 -4.20
CA LEU A 103 -25.38 -11.34 -3.69
C LEU A 103 -26.85 -11.78 -3.81
N ARG A 104 -27.81 -10.84 -3.84
CA ARG A 104 -29.24 -11.14 -4.07
C ARG A 104 -29.50 -11.44 -5.54
N ASP A 105 -28.93 -10.67 -6.45
CA ASP A 105 -29.35 -10.63 -7.85
C ASP A 105 -28.52 -11.56 -8.75
N ASP A 106 -27.19 -11.60 -8.58
CA ASP A 106 -26.31 -12.42 -9.39
C ASP A 106 -26.41 -13.92 -9.04
N GLN A 107 -26.35 -14.80 -10.04
CA GLN A 107 -26.44 -16.26 -9.85
C GLN A 107 -25.08 -16.96 -9.99
N GLU A 108 -24.12 -16.38 -10.73
CA GLU A 108 -22.77 -16.92 -10.84
C GLU A 108 -22.05 -16.81 -9.49
N ILE A 109 -22.20 -15.68 -8.79
CA ILE A 109 -21.58 -15.42 -7.49
C ILE A 109 -22.00 -16.47 -6.45
N LYS A 110 -23.29 -16.83 -6.41
CA LYS A 110 -23.84 -17.86 -5.50
C LYS A 110 -23.25 -19.24 -5.79
N ASN A 111 -23.07 -19.56 -7.07
CA ASN A 111 -22.46 -20.82 -7.49
C ASN A 111 -20.95 -20.85 -7.19
N ARG A 112 -20.24 -19.72 -7.31
CA ARG A 112 -18.82 -19.59 -6.93
C ARG A 112 -18.60 -19.69 -5.43
N PHE A 113 -19.44 -19.06 -4.61
CA PHE A 113 -19.34 -19.18 -3.14
C PHE A 113 -19.41 -20.63 -2.65
N ARG A 114 -20.15 -21.50 -3.37
CA ARG A 114 -20.21 -22.94 -3.04
C ARG A 114 -18.94 -23.71 -3.38
N ARG A 115 -18.09 -23.21 -4.29
CA ARG A 115 -16.85 -23.85 -4.76
C ARG A 115 -15.68 -23.70 -3.79
N PHE A 116 -15.75 -22.75 -2.83
CA PHE A 116 -14.74 -22.64 -1.77
C PHE A 116 -14.64 -23.92 -0.93
N PHE A 117 -13.40 -24.36 -0.69
CA PHE A 117 -13.04 -25.52 0.14
C PHE A 117 -11.91 -25.13 1.11
N VAL A 118 -11.65 -25.96 2.14
CA VAL A 118 -10.58 -25.70 3.11
C VAL A 118 -9.21 -25.77 2.42
N PRO A 119 -8.41 -24.68 2.41
CA PRO A 119 -7.10 -24.69 1.76
C PRO A 119 -6.16 -25.71 2.40
N SER A 120 -5.42 -26.46 1.58
CA SER A 120 -4.54 -27.55 2.04
C SER A 120 -3.33 -27.08 2.87
N TYR A 121 -3.01 -25.79 2.84
CA TYR A 121 -1.78 -25.23 3.42
C TYR A 121 -2.05 -24.40 4.67
N ALA A 122 -1.33 -24.70 5.76
CA ALA A 122 -1.49 -24.06 7.06
C ALA A 122 -1.41 -22.52 7.00
N ARG A 123 -0.42 -21.94 6.30
CA ARG A 123 -0.30 -20.47 6.16
C ARG A 123 -1.53 -19.80 5.53
N VAL A 124 -2.25 -20.49 4.63
CA VAL A 124 -3.49 -19.98 4.02
C VAL A 124 -4.68 -20.16 4.97
N GLN A 125 -4.67 -21.21 5.80
CA GLN A 125 -5.63 -21.35 6.90
C GLN A 125 -5.42 -20.27 7.98
N ASP A 126 -4.18 -19.88 8.27
CA ASP A 126 -3.86 -18.78 9.19
C ASP A 126 -4.34 -17.43 8.66
N LEU A 127 -4.30 -17.21 7.35
CA LEU A 127 -4.91 -16.04 6.71
C LEU A 127 -6.42 -15.97 6.97
N ILE A 128 -7.12 -17.11 6.92
CA ILE A 128 -8.55 -17.23 7.27
C ILE A 128 -8.77 -16.97 8.78
N ARG A 129 -7.97 -17.60 9.65
CA ARG A 129 -8.03 -17.37 11.12
C ARG A 129 -7.85 -15.89 11.45
N ASN A 130 -6.85 -15.24 10.88
CA ASN A 130 -6.58 -13.81 11.07
C ASN A 130 -7.73 -12.93 10.55
N THR A 131 -8.31 -13.27 9.39
CA THR A 131 -9.44 -12.53 8.81
C THR A 131 -10.69 -12.60 9.68
N LEU A 132 -10.95 -13.74 10.33
CA LEU A 132 -12.09 -13.96 11.22
C LEU A 132 -11.79 -13.74 12.71
N ALA A 133 -10.56 -13.36 13.06
CA ALA A 133 -10.08 -13.25 14.45
C ALA A 133 -10.24 -14.55 15.28
N LEU A 134 -10.09 -15.72 14.65
CA LEU A 134 -10.15 -17.02 15.32
C LEU A 134 -8.87 -17.34 16.12
N PRO A 135 -8.96 -18.14 17.20
CA PRO A 135 -7.80 -18.69 17.90
C PRO A 135 -6.87 -19.49 16.97
N ALA A 136 -5.57 -19.51 17.26
CA ALA A 136 -4.59 -20.29 16.49
C ALA A 136 -4.87 -21.82 16.52
N SER A 137 -5.46 -22.31 17.61
CA SER A 137 -5.88 -23.71 17.78
C SER A 137 -7.18 -24.07 17.06
N GLU A 138 -7.90 -23.09 16.47
CA GLU A 138 -9.19 -23.32 15.83
C GLU A 138 -9.02 -24.08 14.51
N THR A 139 -9.91 -25.06 14.25
CA THR A 139 -9.86 -25.85 13.01
C THR A 139 -10.63 -25.12 11.91
N VAL A 140 -9.96 -24.84 10.78
CA VAL A 140 -10.61 -24.13 9.67
C VAL A 140 -11.60 -25.07 8.95
N THR A 141 -12.86 -24.65 8.89
CA THR A 141 -13.97 -25.37 8.23
C THR A 141 -14.31 -24.69 6.90
N VAL A 142 -15.09 -25.37 6.04
CA VAL A 142 -15.60 -24.75 4.79
C VAL A 142 -16.43 -23.50 5.07
N ARG A 143 -17.21 -23.49 6.16
CA ARG A 143 -17.93 -22.29 6.64
C ARG A 143 -16.97 -21.15 6.92
N HIS A 144 -15.88 -21.37 7.65
CA HIS A 144 -14.86 -20.34 7.92
C HIS A 144 -14.24 -19.78 6.62
N VAL A 145 -14.01 -20.60 5.59
CA VAL A 145 -13.51 -20.13 4.28
C VAL A 145 -14.52 -19.18 3.61
N ARG A 146 -15.78 -19.60 3.53
CA ARG A 146 -16.86 -18.83 2.89
C ARG A 146 -17.20 -17.55 3.65
N GLU A 147 -17.17 -17.62 4.98
CA GLU A 147 -17.32 -16.47 5.87
C GLU A 147 -16.18 -15.48 5.62
N ALA A 148 -14.92 -15.90 5.63
CA ALA A 148 -13.78 -15.01 5.35
C ALA A 148 -13.87 -14.33 3.97
N ALA A 149 -14.33 -15.04 2.93
CA ALA A 149 -14.58 -14.47 1.62
C ALA A 149 -15.72 -13.43 1.63
N LEU A 150 -16.80 -13.66 2.39
CA LEU A 150 -17.86 -12.65 2.60
C LEU A 150 -17.39 -11.44 3.40
N VAL A 151 -16.58 -11.64 4.45
CA VAL A 151 -15.99 -10.53 5.20
C VAL A 151 -15.09 -9.70 4.28
N ALA A 152 -14.32 -10.33 3.39
CA ALA A 152 -13.49 -9.64 2.39
C ALA A 152 -14.33 -8.91 1.32
N LEU A 153 -15.49 -9.43 0.94
CA LEU A 153 -16.43 -8.74 0.06
C LEU A 153 -17.07 -7.51 0.73
N PHE A 154 -17.52 -7.64 1.99
CA PHE A 154 -18.19 -6.56 2.72
C PHE A 154 -17.25 -5.51 3.30
N THR A 155 -15.98 -5.82 3.55
CA THR A 155 -15.02 -4.84 4.09
C THR A 155 -14.71 -3.78 3.03
N TYR A 156 -15.06 -2.52 3.28
CA TYR A 156 -14.75 -1.40 2.39
C TYR A 156 -13.24 -1.18 2.25
N LEU A 157 -12.68 -1.45 1.06
CA LEU A 157 -11.25 -1.37 0.80
C LEU A 157 -10.72 0.07 0.79
N ARG A 158 -9.60 0.28 1.49
CA ARG A 158 -8.85 1.56 1.58
C ARG A 158 -7.34 1.31 1.65
N GLN A 159 -6.58 2.26 1.10
CA GLN A 159 -5.11 2.22 1.14
C GLN A 159 -4.60 2.43 2.57
N ASP A 160 -3.73 1.50 3.00
CA ASP A 160 -2.99 1.57 4.26
C ASP A 160 -1.54 2.01 4.02
N VAL A 161 -0.76 1.30 3.19
CA VAL A 161 0.64 1.66 2.86
C VAL A 161 0.98 1.43 1.39
N GLY A 162 1.84 2.31 0.85
CA GLY A 162 2.53 2.12 -0.43
C GLY A 162 1.62 1.82 -1.63
N SER A 163 2.23 1.39 -2.74
CA SER A 163 1.59 0.73 -3.89
C SER A 163 0.23 1.29 -4.35
N CYS A 164 0.07 2.61 -4.36
CA CYS A 164 -1.20 3.28 -4.69
C CYS A 164 -1.75 2.90 -6.07
N PHE A 165 -0.89 2.52 -7.03
CA PHE A 165 -1.27 1.98 -8.32
C PHE A 165 -2.08 0.67 -8.21
N ALA A 166 -1.72 -0.20 -7.27
CA ALA A 166 -2.42 -1.44 -7.02
C ALA A 166 -3.70 -1.20 -6.24
N THR A 167 -3.67 -0.33 -5.22
CA THR A 167 -4.86 -0.03 -4.42
C THR A 167 -5.96 0.65 -5.23
N ALA A 168 -5.61 1.57 -6.14
CA ALA A 168 -6.57 2.21 -7.04
C ALA A 168 -7.33 1.16 -7.87
N LEU A 169 -6.58 0.24 -8.48
CA LEU A 169 -7.15 -0.84 -9.29
C LEU A 169 -7.95 -1.84 -8.43
N ALA A 170 -7.44 -2.19 -7.25
CA ALA A 170 -8.10 -3.10 -6.31
C ALA A 170 -9.45 -2.53 -5.85
N ILE A 171 -9.52 -1.24 -5.51
CA ILE A 171 -10.77 -0.56 -5.14
C ILE A 171 -11.77 -0.57 -6.29
N LEU A 172 -11.31 -0.30 -7.52
CA LEU A 172 -12.15 -0.33 -8.72
C LEU A 172 -12.71 -1.73 -8.97
N ILE A 173 -11.87 -2.77 -8.99
CA ILE A 173 -12.32 -4.16 -9.16
C ILE A 173 -13.28 -4.59 -8.04
N HIS A 174 -12.98 -4.24 -6.79
CA HIS A 174 -13.78 -4.63 -5.63
C HIS A 174 -15.17 -3.97 -5.59
N ARG A 175 -15.30 -2.72 -6.08
CA ARG A 175 -16.58 -1.97 -6.10
C ARG A 175 -17.39 -2.12 -7.39
N GLU A 176 -16.74 -2.34 -8.53
CA GLU A 176 -17.39 -2.38 -9.86
C GLU A 176 -17.46 -3.78 -10.46
N TYR A 177 -16.49 -4.66 -10.15
CA TYR A 177 -16.40 -6.02 -10.69
C TYR A 177 -16.27 -7.10 -9.59
N PRO A 178 -17.18 -7.15 -8.60
CA PRO A 178 -17.09 -8.09 -7.46
C PRO A 178 -17.03 -9.57 -7.86
N LEU A 179 -17.52 -9.94 -9.06
CA LEU A 179 -17.37 -11.29 -9.62
C LEU A 179 -15.91 -11.63 -9.95
N LEU A 180 -15.13 -10.69 -10.50
CA LEU A 180 -13.70 -10.88 -10.78
C LEU A 180 -12.92 -11.00 -9.46
N PHE A 181 -13.26 -10.18 -8.47
CA PHE A 181 -12.70 -10.27 -7.12
C PHE A 181 -12.93 -11.66 -6.48
N ILE A 182 -14.16 -12.17 -6.49
CA ILE A 182 -14.45 -13.50 -5.93
C ILE A 182 -13.80 -14.63 -6.75
N ARG A 183 -13.66 -14.49 -8.07
CA ARG A 183 -12.86 -15.43 -8.88
C ARG A 183 -11.40 -15.43 -8.46
N ASP A 184 -10.79 -14.25 -8.26
CA ASP A 184 -9.40 -14.16 -7.80
C ASP A 184 -9.25 -14.78 -6.39
N LEU A 185 -10.18 -14.54 -5.46
CA LEU A 185 -10.16 -15.22 -4.15
C LEU A 185 -10.31 -16.74 -4.27
N GLU A 186 -11.13 -17.23 -5.21
CA GLU A 186 -11.25 -18.65 -5.52
C GLU A 186 -9.91 -19.22 -5.98
N ASP A 187 -9.27 -18.62 -6.97
CA ASP A 187 -7.97 -19.04 -7.53
C ASP A 187 -6.85 -18.97 -6.47
N LEU A 188 -6.83 -17.92 -5.65
CA LEU A 188 -5.83 -17.73 -4.59
C LEU A 188 -5.97 -18.75 -3.45
N LEU A 189 -7.19 -19.01 -2.97
CA LEU A 189 -7.41 -19.96 -1.87
C LEU A 189 -7.32 -21.42 -2.34
N SER A 190 -7.60 -21.71 -3.61
CA SER A 190 -7.54 -23.06 -4.18
C SER A 190 -6.17 -23.46 -4.72
N SER A 191 -5.50 -22.56 -5.46
CA SER A 191 -4.25 -22.84 -6.18
C SER A 191 -3.03 -22.10 -5.63
N GLY A 192 -3.22 -21.15 -4.72
CA GLY A 192 -2.15 -20.32 -4.15
C GLY A 192 -1.58 -19.28 -5.11
N LYS A 193 -2.17 -19.07 -6.30
CA LYS A 193 -1.74 -18.06 -7.29
C LYS A 193 -2.93 -17.46 -8.04
N ILE A 194 -2.71 -16.31 -8.67
CA ILE A 194 -3.48 -15.89 -9.86
C ILE A 194 -2.60 -16.03 -11.11
N SER A 195 -3.25 -16.32 -12.24
CA SER A 195 -2.63 -16.38 -13.56
C SER A 195 -3.38 -15.48 -14.54
N ARG A 196 -2.65 -14.91 -15.50
CA ARG A 196 -3.15 -14.05 -16.59
C ARG A 196 -2.40 -14.37 -17.88
N ILE A 197 -3.06 -14.27 -19.02
CA ILE A 197 -2.48 -14.57 -20.34
C ILE A 197 -2.44 -13.29 -21.19
N VAL A 198 -1.25 -12.73 -21.37
CA VAL A 198 -1.03 -11.50 -22.17
C VAL A 198 -0.38 -11.88 -23.50
N GLY A 199 -1.19 -12.01 -24.55
CA GLY A 199 -0.73 -12.56 -25.83
C GLY A 199 -0.25 -14.00 -25.66
N ASP A 200 1.02 -14.26 -25.96
CA ASP A 200 1.63 -15.60 -25.84
C ASP A 200 2.31 -15.85 -24.47
N ARG A 201 2.18 -14.94 -23.50
CA ARG A 201 2.84 -15.02 -22.17
C ARG A 201 1.85 -15.31 -21.05
N GLU A 202 2.03 -16.41 -20.33
CA GLU A 202 1.40 -16.63 -19.03
C GLU A 202 2.19 -15.86 -17.95
N ILE A 203 1.51 -14.96 -17.25
CA ILE A 203 2.01 -14.28 -16.05
C ILE A 203 1.32 -14.93 -14.85
N SER A 204 2.10 -15.43 -13.90
CA SER A 204 1.59 -16.06 -12.68
C SER A 204 2.23 -15.40 -11.45
N VAL A 205 1.41 -15.00 -10.48
CA VAL A 205 1.89 -14.43 -9.20
C VAL A 205 1.27 -15.13 -7.99
N PRO A 206 2.03 -15.28 -6.90
CA PRO A 206 1.59 -15.98 -5.70
C PRO A 206 0.52 -15.21 -4.93
N ILE A 207 -0.25 -15.92 -4.10
CA ILE A 207 -0.94 -15.32 -2.96
C ILE A 207 0.10 -14.66 -2.04
N ASN A 208 -0.11 -13.39 -1.71
CA ASN A 208 0.83 -12.66 -0.86
C ASN A 208 0.58 -13.03 0.61
N LEU A 209 1.49 -13.83 1.17
CA LEU A 209 1.46 -14.30 2.55
C LEU A 209 2.40 -13.51 3.48
N LEU A 210 2.99 -12.41 3.00
CA LEU A 210 3.74 -11.51 3.87
C LEU A 210 2.78 -10.76 4.82
N PRO A 211 3.23 -10.37 6.02
CA PRO A 211 2.38 -9.65 6.96
C PRO A 211 1.91 -8.32 6.34
N CYS A 212 0.62 -8.02 6.41
CA CYS A 212 0.13 -6.67 6.11
C CYS A 212 0.44 -5.71 7.25
N VAL A 213 0.40 -4.40 7.00
CA VAL A 213 0.67 -3.40 8.04
C VAL A 213 -0.60 -2.80 8.64
N GLY A 214 -1.66 -2.65 7.84
CA GLY A 214 -2.85 -1.92 8.25
C GLY A 214 -2.57 -0.55 8.83
N ASP A 215 -3.33 -0.17 9.86
CA ASP A 215 -3.22 1.16 10.45
C ASP A 215 -1.98 1.32 11.36
N LEU A 216 -1.07 0.32 11.45
CA LEU A 216 0.11 0.35 12.34
C LEU A 216 0.96 1.61 12.19
N PHE A 217 1.27 1.98 10.94
CA PHE A 217 2.15 3.09 10.60
C PHE A 217 1.38 4.40 10.32
N LYS A 218 0.07 4.42 10.54
CA LYS A 218 -0.77 5.59 10.34
C LYS A 218 -0.39 6.68 11.36
N PRO A 219 -0.08 7.91 10.94
CA PRO A 219 0.33 8.95 11.85
C PRO A 219 -0.85 9.43 12.71
N ILE A 220 -0.65 9.39 14.02
CA ILE A 220 -1.49 10.02 15.03
C ILE A 220 -0.82 11.35 15.39
N CYS A 221 -1.54 12.47 15.30
CA CYS A 221 -1.02 13.76 15.74
C CYS A 221 -0.90 13.76 17.27
N VAL A 222 0.27 14.11 17.80
CA VAL A 222 0.52 14.06 19.25
C VAL A 222 -0.42 15.00 20.01
N MET A 223 -0.75 16.16 19.44
CA MET A 223 -1.82 17.06 19.87
C MET A 223 -3.15 16.37 20.18
N ASP A 224 -3.55 15.36 19.39
CA ASP A 224 -4.79 14.62 19.62
C ASP A 224 -4.69 13.69 20.84
N LEU A 225 -3.51 13.42 21.37
CA LEU A 225 -3.33 12.57 22.56
C LEU A 225 -3.42 13.37 23.88
N TYR A 226 -3.36 14.70 23.85
CA TYR A 226 -3.47 15.54 25.04
C TYR A 226 -4.92 15.58 25.61
N PRO A 227 -5.10 15.82 26.92
CA PRO A 227 -4.11 16.30 27.90
C PRO A 227 -3.19 15.23 28.51
N ASN A 228 -3.46 13.93 28.33
CA ASN A 228 -2.63 12.85 28.88
C ASN A 228 -2.30 11.82 27.79
N PRO A 229 -1.22 12.03 27.01
CA PRO A 229 -0.92 11.19 25.86
C PRO A 229 -0.76 9.70 26.17
N VAL A 230 -0.06 9.37 27.27
CA VAL A 230 0.20 7.99 27.67
C VAL A 230 -1.09 7.27 28.05
N ALA A 231 -1.99 7.92 28.81
CA ALA A 231 -3.29 7.33 29.15
C ALA A 231 -4.23 7.23 27.94
N THR A 232 -4.21 8.20 27.02
CA THR A 232 -5.02 8.14 25.78
C THR A 232 -4.55 7.01 24.84
N LEU A 233 -3.24 6.79 24.72
CA LEU A 233 -2.70 5.63 23.99
C LEU A 233 -3.07 4.31 24.68
N ALA A 234 -2.91 4.22 26.01
CA ALA A 234 -3.22 3.00 26.76
C ALA A 234 -4.72 2.63 26.76
N ALA A 235 -5.61 3.61 26.61
CA ALA A 235 -7.05 3.40 26.49
C ALA A 235 -7.49 2.85 25.11
N SER A 236 -6.61 2.83 24.11
CA SER A 236 -6.93 2.32 22.77
C SER A 236 -7.13 0.80 22.77
N SER A 237 -8.32 0.34 22.38
CA SER A 237 -8.65 -1.09 22.32
C SER A 237 -7.77 -1.87 21.33
N ASP A 238 -7.30 -1.22 20.25
CA ASP A 238 -6.39 -1.82 19.27
C ASP A 238 -4.96 -2.04 19.83
N LEU A 239 -4.46 -1.10 20.65
CA LEU A 239 -3.16 -1.25 21.32
C LEU A 239 -3.23 -2.26 22.48
N GLN A 240 -4.35 -2.30 23.21
CA GLN A 240 -4.60 -3.35 24.20
C GLN A 240 -4.60 -4.73 23.55
N ALA A 241 -5.31 -4.91 22.42
CA ALA A 241 -5.30 -6.16 21.66
C ALA A 241 -3.88 -6.55 21.19
N ALA A 242 -3.06 -5.57 20.77
CA ALA A 242 -1.66 -5.80 20.42
C ALA A 242 -0.83 -6.34 21.58
N PHE A 243 -0.85 -5.68 22.75
CA PHE A 243 -0.05 -6.13 23.90
C PHE A 243 -0.60 -7.37 24.61
N VAL A 244 -1.90 -7.68 24.46
CA VAL A 244 -2.43 -8.99 24.86
C VAL A 244 -1.91 -10.10 23.93
N ALA A 245 -1.90 -9.86 22.61
CA ALA A 245 -1.39 -10.83 21.65
C ALA A 245 0.12 -11.09 21.80
N SER A 246 0.90 -10.11 22.26
CA SER A 246 2.35 -10.26 22.48
C SER A 246 2.74 -11.23 23.61
N GLY A 247 1.78 -11.60 24.47
CA GLY A 247 1.98 -12.56 25.56
C GLY A 247 2.75 -12.03 26.78
N ILE A 248 3.06 -10.73 26.84
CA ILE A 248 3.81 -10.12 27.97
C ILE A 248 2.96 -9.90 29.22
N PHE A 249 1.62 -9.90 29.07
CA PHE A 249 0.67 -9.64 30.14
C PHE A 249 -0.16 -10.89 30.49
N PRO A 250 -0.46 -11.14 31.77
CA PRO A 250 -1.41 -12.18 32.16
C PRO A 250 -2.82 -11.76 31.73
N THR A 251 -3.58 -12.66 31.10
CA THR A 251 -4.92 -12.38 30.53
C THR A 251 -6.04 -12.13 31.56
N THR A 252 -5.69 -11.82 32.81
CA THR A 252 -6.62 -11.61 33.93
C THR A 252 -6.20 -10.38 34.74
N GLY A 253 -6.58 -9.19 34.30
CA GLY A 253 -6.19 -7.92 34.93
C GLY A 253 -6.85 -6.69 34.31
N ASP A 254 -6.46 -5.50 34.81
CA ASP A 254 -6.77 -4.22 34.18
C ASP A 254 -5.73 -3.95 33.07
N ILE A 255 -6.05 -4.44 31.87
CA ILE A 255 -5.17 -4.35 30.69
C ILE A 255 -4.83 -2.89 30.37
N ALA A 256 -5.74 -1.94 30.60
CA ALA A 256 -5.47 -0.53 30.33
C ALA A 256 -4.40 0.03 31.30
N GLY A 257 -4.49 -0.32 32.59
CA GLY A 257 -3.48 0.04 33.60
C GLY A 257 -2.11 -0.62 33.37
N GLU A 258 -2.11 -1.89 32.95
CA GLU A 258 -0.87 -2.62 32.60
C GLU A 258 -0.19 -2.02 31.36
N VAL A 259 -0.95 -1.76 30.29
CA VAL A 259 -0.45 -1.05 29.10
C VAL A 259 0.03 0.36 29.47
N GLN A 260 -0.71 1.12 30.28
CA GLN A 260 -0.29 2.46 30.69
C GLN A 260 1.05 2.44 31.44
N THR A 261 1.28 1.43 32.28
CA THR A 261 2.54 1.23 33.00
C THR A 261 3.70 0.93 32.04
N LEU A 262 3.46 0.11 31.02
CA LEU A 262 4.44 -0.20 29.97
C LEU A 262 4.77 1.03 29.09
N LEU A 263 3.76 1.82 28.72
CA LEU A 263 3.91 3.03 27.91
C LEU A 263 4.58 4.19 28.66
N ALA A 264 4.66 4.14 29.99
CA ALA A 264 5.29 5.17 30.82
C ALA A 264 6.84 5.09 30.81
N ASN A 265 7.43 4.99 29.62
CA ASN A 265 8.88 4.87 29.40
C ASN A 265 9.45 6.07 28.60
N GLU A 266 10.77 6.27 28.70
CA GLU A 266 11.44 7.46 28.14
C GLU A 266 11.26 7.61 26.62
N PHE A 267 11.29 6.51 25.85
CA PHE A 267 11.16 6.55 24.39
C PHE A 267 9.79 7.11 23.96
N ILE A 268 8.71 6.65 24.60
CA ILE A 268 7.36 7.17 24.35
C ILE A 268 7.27 8.63 24.79
N TYR A 269 7.79 8.98 25.97
CA TYR A 269 7.77 10.36 26.47
C TYR A 269 8.49 11.33 25.52
N GLN A 270 9.64 10.97 24.96
CA GLN A 270 10.35 11.77 23.97
C GLN A 270 9.51 11.97 22.68
N LYS A 271 8.88 10.91 22.17
CA LYS A 271 8.04 10.99 20.95
C LYS A 271 6.73 11.79 21.14
N VAL A 272 6.19 11.86 22.36
CA VAL A 272 4.96 12.64 22.66
C VAL A 272 5.23 14.02 23.28
N GLN A 273 6.50 14.44 23.40
CA GLN A 273 6.85 15.77 23.92
C GLN A 273 6.62 16.89 22.88
N ASP A 274 6.86 16.61 21.59
CA ASP A 274 6.51 17.54 20.51
C ASP A 274 5.01 17.46 20.23
N ILE A 275 4.27 18.48 20.68
CA ILE A 275 2.82 18.57 20.52
C ILE A 275 2.37 18.67 19.05
N HIS A 276 3.22 19.18 18.16
CA HIS A 276 2.95 19.23 16.71
C HIS A 276 3.50 18.00 15.97
N GLY A 277 4.17 17.10 16.70
CA GLY A 277 4.71 15.85 16.20
C GLY A 277 3.64 14.83 15.78
N LYS A 278 4.13 13.74 15.18
CA LYS A 278 3.34 12.58 14.74
C LYS A 278 3.97 11.31 15.35
N ILE A 279 3.14 10.42 15.90
CA ILE A 279 3.53 9.09 16.41
C ILE A 279 2.65 8.02 15.76
N THR A 280 3.14 6.79 15.59
CA THR A 280 2.38 5.68 15.01
C THR A 280 2.15 4.55 16.02
N ALA A 281 1.16 3.67 15.78
CA ALA A 281 0.98 2.48 16.63
C ALA A 281 2.20 1.53 16.54
N HIS A 282 2.89 1.50 15.40
CA HIS A 282 4.18 0.83 15.24
C HIS A 282 5.24 1.36 16.19
N ASP A 283 5.41 2.69 16.28
CA ASP A 283 6.35 3.31 17.25
C ASP A 283 6.01 2.88 18.67
N VAL A 284 4.73 2.98 19.05
CA VAL A 284 4.25 2.65 20.40
C VAL A 284 4.51 1.19 20.75
N ILE A 285 4.26 0.25 19.83
CA ILE A 285 4.50 -1.19 20.04
C ILE A 285 6.00 -1.49 20.07
N GLN A 286 6.77 -0.95 19.11
CA GLN A 286 8.21 -1.19 18.96
C GLN A 286 8.99 -0.68 20.19
N ASP A 287 8.87 0.61 20.51
CA ASP A 287 9.65 1.23 21.58
C ASP A 287 9.34 0.62 22.95
N SER A 288 8.07 0.30 23.20
CA SER A 288 7.61 -0.29 24.46
C SER A 288 8.11 -1.72 24.65
N LEU A 289 8.13 -2.53 23.58
CA LEU A 289 8.71 -3.87 23.63
C LEU A 289 10.25 -3.82 23.70
N LEU A 290 10.90 -2.89 23.00
CA LEU A 290 12.35 -2.67 23.15
C LEU A 290 12.71 -2.29 24.59
N HIS A 291 11.92 -1.43 25.23
CA HIS A 291 12.07 -1.08 26.64
C HIS A 291 11.86 -2.30 27.56
N HIS A 292 10.77 -3.07 27.37
CA HIS A 292 10.47 -4.27 28.16
C HIS A 292 11.60 -5.31 28.11
N TYR A 293 12.07 -5.63 26.90
CA TYR A 293 13.18 -6.58 26.70
C TYR A 293 14.57 -5.96 26.93
N GLN A 294 14.65 -4.65 27.21
CA GLN A 294 15.87 -3.85 27.44
C GLN A 294 16.88 -3.91 26.27
N LEU A 295 16.39 -3.83 25.03
CA LEU A 295 17.17 -3.92 23.79
C LEU A 295 17.26 -2.55 23.10
N SER A 296 18.31 -2.33 22.29
CA SER A 296 18.34 -1.21 21.33
C SER A 296 17.82 -1.65 19.97
N LEU A 297 17.22 -0.70 19.23
CA LEU A 297 16.78 -0.93 17.85
C LEU A 297 17.92 -1.43 16.95
N SER A 298 19.11 -0.81 17.06
CA SER A 298 20.30 -1.20 16.30
C SER A 298 20.75 -2.64 16.57
N THR A 299 20.64 -3.13 17.81
CA THR A 299 20.96 -4.52 18.18
C THR A 299 20.01 -5.50 17.47
N VAL A 300 18.72 -5.18 17.44
CA VAL A 300 17.70 -6.00 16.77
C VAL A 300 17.89 -5.96 15.25
N GLN A 301 18.09 -4.79 14.66
CA GLN A 301 18.30 -4.63 13.21
C GLN A 301 19.53 -5.40 12.71
N ALA A 302 20.67 -5.27 13.39
CA ALA A 302 21.87 -6.03 13.05
C ALA A 302 21.64 -7.54 13.13
N SER A 303 20.97 -8.02 14.18
CA SER A 303 20.64 -9.44 14.34
C SER A 303 19.72 -9.97 13.25
N VAL A 304 18.71 -9.19 12.82
CA VAL A 304 17.77 -9.59 11.76
C VAL A 304 18.46 -9.60 10.39
N LEU A 305 19.27 -8.59 10.07
CA LEU A 305 20.00 -8.53 8.80
C LEU A 305 21.09 -9.62 8.67
N GLN A 306 21.65 -10.05 9.80
CA GLN A 306 22.64 -11.12 9.85
C GLN A 306 21.99 -12.52 9.83
N GLU A 307 21.16 -12.83 10.82
CA GLU A 307 20.68 -14.21 11.10
C GLU A 307 19.23 -14.47 10.62
N GLY A 308 18.47 -13.42 10.32
CA GLY A 308 17.08 -13.53 9.88
C GLY A 308 16.09 -13.80 11.02
N PHE A 309 14.89 -14.25 10.66
CA PHE A 309 13.90 -14.68 11.63
C PHE A 309 14.09 -16.18 11.90
N ARG A 310 14.96 -16.53 12.86
CA ARG A 310 15.19 -17.93 13.28
C ARG A 310 13.90 -18.60 13.79
N LYS A 311 13.09 -19.13 12.89
CA LYS A 311 12.15 -20.23 13.20
C LYS A 311 12.98 -21.49 13.40
N GLU A 312 12.65 -22.28 14.41
CA GLU A 312 13.38 -23.48 14.81
C GLU A 312 13.73 -24.40 13.62
N ARG A 313 14.95 -24.24 13.07
CA ARG A 313 15.54 -25.23 12.18
C ARG A 313 16.00 -26.38 13.06
N GLY A 314 15.37 -27.54 12.88
CA GLY A 314 15.42 -28.65 13.82
C GLY A 314 16.81 -29.24 14.07
N ASP A 315 16.93 -29.95 15.21
CA ASP A 315 18.02 -30.84 15.61
C ASP A 315 19.44 -30.24 15.65
N GLY A 316 19.56 -29.08 16.29
CA GLY A 316 20.85 -28.59 16.81
C GLY A 316 20.68 -27.74 18.07
N THR A 317 20.95 -28.30 19.25
CA THR A 317 20.88 -27.59 20.54
C THR A 317 22.05 -26.60 20.74
N VAL A 318 22.12 -25.59 19.88
CA VAL A 318 23.05 -24.47 20.04
C VAL A 318 22.58 -23.64 21.23
N LEU A 319 23.38 -23.58 22.30
CA LEU A 319 23.14 -22.63 23.39
C LEU A 319 23.25 -21.20 22.83
N LEU A 320 22.10 -20.57 22.64
CA LEU A 320 22.02 -19.16 22.27
C LEU A 320 22.59 -18.29 23.40
N SER A 321 23.21 -17.16 23.03
CA SER A 321 23.60 -16.17 24.03
C SER A 321 22.35 -15.56 24.68
N THR A 322 22.46 -15.09 25.92
CA THR A 322 21.34 -14.41 26.63
C THR A 322 20.79 -13.22 25.85
N ASN A 323 21.64 -12.53 25.07
CA ASN A 323 21.19 -11.43 24.20
C ASN A 323 20.46 -11.95 22.96
N SER A 324 20.97 -13.00 22.30
CA SER A 324 20.29 -13.63 21.16
C SER A 324 18.91 -14.15 21.55
N GLN A 325 18.79 -14.79 22.72
CA GLN A 325 17.50 -15.27 23.24
C GLN A 325 16.53 -14.12 23.52
N ARG A 326 17.00 -12.99 24.09
CA ARG A 326 16.19 -11.78 24.30
C ARG A 326 15.72 -11.15 22.98
N VAL A 327 16.57 -11.12 21.96
CA VAL A 327 16.21 -10.62 20.61
C VAL A 327 15.14 -11.51 19.99
N LEU A 328 15.26 -12.84 20.08
CA LEU A 328 14.23 -13.76 19.58
C LEU A 328 12.89 -13.59 20.31
N SER A 329 12.89 -13.53 21.66
CA SER A 329 11.67 -13.27 22.43
C SER A 329 11.03 -11.92 22.08
N TYR A 330 11.84 -10.87 21.88
CA TYR A 330 11.35 -9.58 21.38
C TYR A 330 10.71 -9.73 19.99
N LEU A 331 11.37 -10.41 19.04
CA LEU A 331 10.86 -10.56 17.66
C LEU A 331 9.55 -11.35 17.64
N GLU A 332 9.44 -12.44 18.42
CA GLU A 332 8.21 -13.22 18.55
C GLU A 332 7.06 -12.37 19.11
N SER A 333 7.26 -11.74 20.27
CA SER A 333 6.25 -10.88 20.89
C SER A 333 5.89 -9.67 20.03
N TYR A 334 6.84 -9.13 19.26
CA TYR A 334 6.62 -8.03 18.32
C TYR A 334 5.80 -8.45 17.10
N GLU A 335 6.08 -9.61 16.50
CA GLU A 335 5.25 -10.16 15.42
C GLU A 335 3.81 -10.46 15.90
N GLN A 336 3.65 -11.06 17.08
CA GLN A 336 2.31 -11.29 17.63
C GLN A 336 1.59 -9.98 17.98
N ALA A 337 2.30 -8.96 18.49
CA ALA A 337 1.70 -7.65 18.77
C ALA A 337 1.17 -6.98 17.51
N LYS A 338 1.97 -6.97 16.44
CA LYS A 338 1.53 -6.48 15.12
C LYS A 338 0.29 -7.22 14.65
N LEU A 339 0.30 -8.56 14.67
CA LEU A 339 -0.84 -9.37 14.25
C LEU A 339 -2.10 -9.10 15.10
N GLY A 340 -1.96 -8.90 16.41
CA GLY A 340 -3.05 -8.49 17.30
C GLY A 340 -3.70 -7.17 16.88
N PHE A 341 -2.89 -6.14 16.64
CA PHE A 341 -3.36 -4.84 16.15
C PHE A 341 -4.04 -4.92 14.77
N ILE A 342 -3.43 -5.67 13.85
CA ILE A 342 -3.90 -5.82 12.47
C ILE A 342 -5.26 -6.52 12.41
N ARG A 343 -5.46 -7.56 13.23
CA ARG A 343 -6.71 -8.35 13.28
C ARG A 343 -7.96 -7.51 13.59
N ASP A 344 -7.81 -6.39 14.29
CA ASP A 344 -8.93 -5.48 14.61
C ASP A 344 -9.08 -4.34 13.61
N THR A 345 -8.01 -3.97 12.90
CA THR A 345 -7.96 -2.77 12.06
C THR A 345 -8.07 -3.04 10.55
N GLN A 346 -7.80 -4.25 10.07
CA GLN A 346 -7.84 -4.60 8.64
C GLN A 346 -8.34 -6.02 8.34
N ASN A 347 -8.86 -6.20 7.11
CA ASN A 347 -9.16 -7.52 6.57
C ASN A 347 -7.92 -8.12 5.90
N VAL A 348 -7.30 -9.10 6.55
CA VAL A 348 -6.02 -9.68 6.12
C VAL A 348 -6.14 -10.41 4.77
N LEU A 349 -7.23 -11.14 4.51
CA LEU A 349 -7.47 -11.80 3.21
C LEU A 349 -7.63 -10.79 2.05
N LEU A 350 -8.38 -9.72 2.28
CA LEU A 350 -8.56 -8.63 1.29
C LEU A 350 -7.23 -7.91 1.01
N LYS A 351 -6.41 -7.67 2.04
CA LYS A 351 -5.06 -7.12 1.90
C LYS A 351 -4.09 -8.06 1.19
N SER A 352 -4.17 -9.36 1.47
CA SER A 352 -3.41 -10.39 0.74
C SER A 352 -3.70 -10.36 -0.77
N TRP A 353 -4.98 -10.23 -1.16
CA TRP A 353 -5.36 -10.04 -2.58
C TRP A 353 -4.83 -8.73 -3.17
N GLU A 354 -5.02 -7.59 -2.49
CA GLU A 354 -4.48 -6.28 -2.92
C GLU A 354 -2.97 -6.33 -3.16
N TYR A 355 -2.23 -6.98 -2.25
CA TYR A 355 -0.77 -7.10 -2.35
C TYR A 355 -0.30 -8.16 -3.36
N THR A 356 -1.16 -9.11 -3.74
CA THR A 356 -0.94 -9.93 -4.94
C THR A 356 -1.11 -9.11 -6.21
N LEU A 357 -2.06 -8.17 -6.27
CA LEU A 357 -2.14 -7.21 -7.40
C LEU A 357 -0.92 -6.29 -7.46
N ALA A 358 -0.42 -5.81 -6.31
CA ALA A 358 0.85 -5.08 -6.24
C ALA A 358 2.01 -5.93 -6.80
N THR A 359 2.04 -7.22 -6.48
CA THR A 359 3.05 -8.16 -7.01
C THR A 359 2.93 -8.35 -8.53
N LEU A 360 1.72 -8.40 -9.08
CA LEU A 360 1.48 -8.54 -10.52
C LEU A 360 2.12 -7.42 -11.36
N ALA A 361 2.19 -6.20 -10.83
CA ALA A 361 2.74 -5.04 -11.54
C ALA A 361 4.24 -5.14 -11.89
N ASP A 362 5.01 -5.94 -11.14
CA ASP A 362 6.44 -6.22 -11.39
C ASP A 362 6.67 -7.59 -12.05
N ALA A 363 5.64 -8.45 -12.14
CA ALA A 363 5.79 -9.85 -12.54
C ALA A 363 6.22 -10.04 -14.01
N SER A 364 5.91 -9.07 -14.86
CA SER A 364 6.37 -9.01 -16.26
C SER A 364 7.77 -8.40 -16.43
N GLN A 365 8.34 -7.80 -15.37
CA GLN A 365 9.62 -7.11 -15.35
C GLN A 365 10.80 -8.05 -15.09
N THR A 366 12.01 -7.60 -15.44
CA THR A 366 13.27 -8.32 -15.13
C THR A 366 13.93 -7.80 -13.85
N THR A 367 13.19 -7.14 -12.95
CA THR A 367 13.75 -6.37 -11.83
C THR A 367 14.49 -7.26 -10.86
N THR A 368 13.89 -8.38 -10.42
CA THR A 368 14.52 -9.39 -9.54
C THR A 368 15.83 -9.91 -10.12
N THR A 369 15.85 -10.27 -11.41
CA THR A 369 17.04 -10.81 -12.08
C THR A 369 18.16 -9.77 -12.15
N LYS A 370 17.84 -8.51 -12.46
CA LYS A 370 18.82 -7.40 -12.49
C LYS A 370 19.39 -7.11 -11.10
N HIS A 371 18.55 -7.14 -10.06
CA HIS A 371 18.97 -6.93 -8.67
C HIS A 371 19.95 -8.02 -8.20
N LEU A 372 19.60 -9.29 -8.44
CA LEU A 372 20.48 -10.43 -8.19
C LEU A 372 21.76 -10.35 -9.03
N GLN A 373 21.69 -9.84 -10.26
CA GLN A 373 22.87 -9.66 -11.12
C GLN A 373 23.87 -8.65 -10.54
N ILE A 374 23.39 -7.57 -9.92
CA ILE A 374 24.21 -6.60 -9.18
C ILE A 374 24.75 -7.25 -7.90
N ALA A 375 23.89 -7.90 -7.11
CA ALA A 375 24.23 -8.55 -5.84
C ALA A 375 25.23 -9.71 -5.97
N LEU A 376 25.39 -10.31 -7.15
CA LEU A 376 26.42 -11.32 -7.44
C LEU A 376 27.58 -10.79 -8.30
N GLY A 377 27.51 -9.56 -8.83
CA GLY A 377 28.64 -8.94 -9.54
C GLY A 377 28.83 -9.45 -10.97
N TRP A 378 27.75 -9.74 -11.70
CA TRP A 378 27.80 -10.18 -13.12
C TRP A 378 28.49 -9.18 -14.05
N THR A 379 28.37 -7.88 -13.74
CA THR A 379 28.86 -6.76 -14.57
C THR A 379 29.79 -5.84 -13.81
N SER A 380 30.20 -6.20 -12.59
CA SER A 380 31.19 -5.43 -11.84
C SER A 380 32.60 -5.81 -12.30
N ASP A 381 33.53 -4.90 -12.03
CA ASP A 381 34.97 -5.10 -12.19
C ASP A 381 35.66 -5.20 -10.80
N ASP A 382 34.89 -5.49 -9.72
CA ASP A 382 35.44 -5.75 -8.39
C ASP A 382 36.03 -7.16 -8.27
N GLU A 383 37.03 -7.29 -7.38
CA GLU A 383 37.79 -8.54 -7.20
C GLU A 383 36.96 -9.67 -6.57
N ASP A 384 35.94 -9.28 -5.80
CA ASP A 384 35.06 -10.14 -5.01
C ASP A 384 33.75 -10.48 -5.77
N GLY A 385 33.70 -10.25 -7.09
CA GLY A 385 32.52 -10.49 -7.93
C GLY A 385 32.52 -11.85 -8.62
N LEU A 386 31.33 -12.43 -8.85
CA LEU A 386 31.19 -13.75 -9.49
C LEU A 386 31.85 -13.81 -10.89
N ARG A 387 31.78 -12.71 -11.65
CA ARG A 387 32.43 -12.56 -12.95
C ARG A 387 33.96 -12.71 -12.85
N GLU A 388 34.57 -12.10 -11.83
CA GLU A 388 36.03 -12.16 -11.62
C GLU A 388 36.46 -13.53 -11.10
N ILE A 389 35.68 -14.16 -10.21
CA ILE A 389 35.92 -15.54 -9.75
C ILE A 389 35.95 -16.51 -10.93
N ILE A 390 34.96 -16.41 -11.83
CA ILE A 390 34.89 -17.21 -13.07
C ILE A 390 36.09 -16.88 -13.98
N ARG A 391 36.42 -15.59 -14.17
CA ARG A 391 37.54 -15.18 -15.03
C ARG A 391 38.90 -15.68 -14.52
N ARG A 392 39.16 -15.61 -13.21
CA ARG A 392 40.39 -16.10 -12.57
C ARG A 392 40.54 -17.61 -12.76
N PHE A 393 39.50 -18.39 -12.43
CA PHE A 393 39.50 -19.84 -12.64
C PHE A 393 39.74 -20.21 -14.11
N LEU A 394 39.05 -19.56 -15.04
CA LEU A 394 39.22 -19.85 -16.46
C LEU A 394 40.60 -19.45 -16.99
N ALA A 395 41.24 -18.41 -16.46
CA ALA A 395 42.61 -18.07 -16.84
C ALA A 395 43.61 -19.17 -16.43
N GLU A 396 43.45 -19.75 -15.24
CA GLU A 396 44.25 -20.88 -14.74
C GLU A 396 44.06 -22.14 -15.60
N GLU A 397 42.81 -22.51 -15.91
CA GLU A 397 42.47 -23.70 -16.70
C GLU A 397 42.79 -23.55 -18.20
N VAL A 398 42.61 -22.35 -18.77
CA VAL A 398 42.99 -22.05 -20.16
C VAL A 398 44.51 -22.12 -20.32
N ALA A 399 45.30 -21.57 -19.39
CA ALA A 399 46.76 -21.67 -19.43
C ALA A 399 47.22 -23.14 -19.35
N THR A 400 46.60 -23.94 -18.48
CA THR A 400 46.89 -25.37 -18.33
C THR A 400 46.53 -26.15 -19.59
N THR A 401 45.37 -25.87 -20.19
CA THR A 401 44.90 -26.52 -21.42
C THR A 401 45.70 -26.08 -22.65
N GLN A 402 46.17 -24.83 -22.71
CA GLN A 402 47.10 -24.35 -23.75
C GLN A 402 48.45 -25.06 -23.68
N ALA A 403 49.02 -25.22 -22.48
CA ALA A 403 50.27 -25.97 -22.29
C ALA A 403 50.12 -27.43 -22.74
N PHE A 404 49.01 -28.09 -22.40
CA PHE A 404 48.71 -29.45 -22.86
C PHE A 404 48.50 -29.52 -24.38
N ALA A 405 47.77 -28.58 -24.97
CA ALA A 405 47.58 -28.51 -26.42
C ALA A 405 48.92 -28.33 -27.18
N GLY A 406 49.87 -27.58 -26.61
CA GLY A 406 51.24 -27.47 -27.11
C GLY A 406 52.00 -28.79 -27.07
N GLN A 407 51.90 -29.55 -25.98
CA GLN A 407 52.52 -30.89 -25.88
C GLN A 407 51.92 -31.88 -26.90
N CYS A 408 50.60 -31.82 -27.15
CA CYS A 408 49.96 -32.59 -28.21
C CYS A 408 50.44 -32.15 -29.61
N GLU A 409 50.67 -30.86 -29.83
CA GLU A 409 51.22 -30.34 -31.08
C GLU A 409 52.65 -30.83 -31.31
N GLU A 410 53.53 -30.75 -30.30
CA GLU A 410 54.90 -31.29 -30.35
C GLU A 410 54.87 -32.79 -30.69
N THR A 411 54.04 -33.58 -29.98
CA THR A 411 53.85 -35.01 -30.23
C THR A 411 53.39 -35.30 -31.66
N TYR A 412 52.47 -34.49 -32.20
CA TYR A 412 52.00 -34.59 -33.58
C TYR A 412 53.11 -34.26 -34.60
N GLN A 413 53.92 -33.21 -34.38
CA GLN A 413 55.05 -32.88 -35.25
C GLN A 413 56.14 -33.96 -35.20
N GLU A 414 56.41 -34.56 -34.03
CA GLU A 414 57.33 -35.69 -33.90
C GLU A 414 56.84 -36.93 -34.65
N ALA A 415 55.59 -37.35 -34.44
CA ALA A 415 54.98 -38.48 -35.15
C ALA A 415 54.98 -38.25 -36.67
N LYS A 416 54.76 -37.02 -37.12
CA LYS A 416 54.80 -36.63 -38.53
C LYS A 416 56.22 -36.73 -39.09
N ALA A 417 57.22 -36.21 -38.39
CA ALA A 417 58.62 -36.29 -38.80
C ALA A 417 59.13 -37.75 -38.85
N GLN A 418 58.68 -38.60 -37.92
CA GLN A 418 58.98 -40.04 -37.93
C GLN A 418 58.33 -40.74 -39.13
N LEU A 419 57.08 -40.43 -39.47
CA LEU A 419 56.42 -40.96 -40.66
C LEU A 419 57.11 -40.50 -41.96
N GLU A 420 57.45 -39.21 -42.08
CA GLU A 420 58.19 -38.66 -43.24
C GLU A 420 59.58 -39.33 -43.41
N TYR A 421 60.27 -39.64 -42.30
CA TYR A 421 61.52 -40.39 -42.32
C TYR A 421 61.34 -41.82 -42.83
N VAL A 422 60.31 -42.54 -42.36
CA VAL A 422 60.00 -43.90 -42.83
C VAL A 422 59.56 -43.90 -44.30
N GLU A 423 58.73 -42.95 -44.73
CA GLU A 423 58.34 -42.81 -46.15
C GLU A 423 59.53 -42.48 -47.05
N SER A 424 60.49 -41.68 -46.58
CA SER A 424 61.75 -41.43 -47.28
C SER A 424 62.59 -42.70 -47.40
N ARG A 425 62.70 -43.50 -46.33
CA ARG A 425 63.40 -44.80 -46.36
C ARG A 425 62.71 -45.84 -47.25
N MET A 426 61.38 -45.86 -47.31
CA MET A 426 60.62 -46.75 -48.21
C MET A 426 60.91 -46.50 -49.70
N ARG A 427 61.40 -45.32 -50.08
CA ARG A 427 61.83 -45.03 -51.46
C ARG A 427 63.17 -45.69 -51.84
N ASN A 428 64.00 -46.05 -50.86
CA ASN A 428 65.32 -46.67 -51.05
C ASN A 428 65.56 -47.80 -50.00
N PRO A 429 64.82 -48.93 -50.06
CA PRO A 429 64.98 -50.03 -49.10
C PRO A 429 66.28 -50.82 -49.34
N ILE A 430 66.93 -51.26 -48.26
CA ILE A 430 68.26 -51.89 -48.29
C ILE A 430 68.18 -53.36 -48.74
N ASN A 431 67.10 -54.06 -48.38
CA ASN A 431 66.84 -55.45 -48.80
C ASN A 431 65.34 -55.82 -48.66
N LYS A 432 64.97 -57.06 -49.01
CA LYS A 432 63.56 -57.53 -48.94
C LYS A 432 62.98 -57.63 -47.52
N GLN A 433 63.78 -57.87 -46.49
CA GLN A 433 63.30 -57.87 -45.09
C GLN A 433 63.11 -56.44 -44.57
N ASP A 434 64.06 -55.54 -44.86
CA ASP A 434 63.99 -54.11 -44.57
C ASP A 434 62.72 -53.48 -45.19
N SER A 435 62.36 -53.86 -46.42
CA SER A 435 61.10 -53.43 -47.05
C SER A 435 59.83 -53.95 -46.37
N GLN A 436 59.86 -55.09 -45.67
CA GLN A 436 58.71 -55.59 -44.91
C GLN A 436 58.59 -54.90 -43.55
N ILE A 437 59.73 -54.65 -42.89
CA ILE A 437 59.80 -53.92 -41.62
C ILE A 437 59.30 -52.48 -41.83
N LEU A 438 59.82 -51.77 -42.83
CA LEU A 438 59.38 -50.40 -43.16
C LEU A 438 57.89 -50.31 -43.48
N ALA A 439 57.28 -51.34 -44.07
CA ALA A 439 55.85 -51.38 -44.33
C ALA A 439 55.00 -51.58 -43.05
N MET A 440 55.49 -52.36 -42.08
CA MET A 440 54.86 -52.47 -40.76
C MET A 440 55.01 -51.18 -39.95
N ASP A 441 56.21 -50.60 -39.95
CA ASP A 441 56.49 -49.32 -39.29
C ASP A 441 55.66 -48.18 -39.89
N HIS A 442 55.47 -48.13 -41.22
CA HIS A 442 54.60 -47.13 -41.86
C HIS A 442 53.14 -47.22 -41.36
N VAL A 443 52.59 -48.42 -41.24
CA VAL A 443 51.23 -48.62 -40.71
C VAL A 443 51.16 -48.20 -39.24
N ARG A 444 52.18 -48.52 -38.44
CA ARG A 444 52.27 -48.16 -37.02
C ARG A 444 52.38 -46.64 -36.83
N PHE A 445 53.37 -45.98 -37.43
CA PHE A 445 53.56 -44.52 -37.30
C PHE A 445 52.37 -43.74 -37.87
N ARG A 446 51.65 -44.29 -38.85
CA ARG A 446 50.39 -43.70 -39.34
C ARG A 446 49.24 -43.83 -38.34
N GLN A 447 49.17 -44.90 -37.56
CA GLN A 447 48.24 -45.01 -36.43
C GLN A 447 48.62 -44.03 -35.31
N GLU A 448 49.91 -43.94 -34.96
CA GLU A 448 50.43 -42.99 -33.96
C GLU A 448 50.16 -41.53 -34.37
N LEU A 449 50.39 -41.16 -35.64
CA LEU A 449 50.06 -39.84 -36.18
C LEU A 449 48.56 -39.53 -36.14
N ASN A 450 47.72 -40.50 -36.52
CA ASN A 450 46.26 -40.34 -36.48
C ASN A 450 45.76 -40.15 -35.03
N GLN A 451 46.36 -40.86 -34.06
CA GLN A 451 46.04 -40.68 -32.64
C GLN A 451 46.50 -39.30 -32.14
N ALA A 452 47.74 -38.90 -32.40
CA ALA A 452 48.25 -37.58 -32.03
C ALA A 452 47.45 -36.43 -32.66
N LEU A 453 46.96 -36.60 -33.90
CA LEU A 453 46.06 -35.66 -34.55
C LEU A 453 44.67 -35.62 -33.89
N GLN A 454 44.13 -36.75 -33.44
CA GLN A 454 42.88 -36.78 -32.67
C GLN A 454 43.05 -36.09 -31.31
N ASP A 455 44.14 -36.36 -30.61
CA ASP A 455 44.44 -35.79 -29.29
C ASP A 455 44.66 -34.27 -29.38
N TRP A 456 45.41 -33.79 -30.38
CA TRP A 456 45.60 -32.35 -30.63
C TRP A 456 44.29 -31.64 -31.00
N ASN A 457 43.47 -32.22 -31.89
CA ASN A 457 42.16 -31.66 -32.22
C ASN A 457 41.22 -31.62 -31.01
N ALA A 458 41.24 -32.67 -30.16
CA ALA A 458 40.46 -32.72 -28.93
C ALA A 458 40.91 -31.63 -27.92
N ALA A 459 42.21 -31.41 -27.77
CA ALA A 459 42.76 -30.35 -26.92
C ALA A 459 42.38 -28.95 -27.44
N GLN A 460 42.44 -28.72 -28.75
CA GLN A 460 42.03 -27.45 -29.38
C GLN A 460 40.53 -27.16 -29.24
N GLU A 461 39.66 -28.15 -29.46
CA GLU A 461 38.22 -27.98 -29.22
C GLU A 461 37.89 -27.82 -27.73
N LYS A 462 38.60 -28.49 -26.82
CA LYS A 462 38.48 -28.25 -25.36
C LYS A 462 38.82 -26.80 -25.00
N LEU A 463 39.96 -26.30 -25.49
CA LEU A 463 40.40 -24.91 -25.30
C LEU A 463 39.37 -23.90 -25.80
N LYS A 464 38.84 -24.10 -27.01
CA LYS A 464 37.80 -23.27 -27.61
C LYS A 464 36.51 -23.26 -26.78
N LYS A 465 36.07 -24.41 -26.26
CA LYS A 465 34.92 -24.48 -25.35
C LYS A 465 35.18 -23.74 -24.04
N MET A 466 36.37 -23.85 -23.43
CA MET A 466 36.73 -23.11 -22.22
C MET A 466 36.65 -21.60 -22.40
N ILE A 467 37.10 -21.06 -23.54
CA ILE A 467 37.04 -19.63 -23.85
C ILE A 467 35.58 -19.14 -23.96
N MET A 468 34.66 -19.99 -24.44
CA MET A 468 33.23 -19.66 -24.56
C MET A 468 32.41 -19.99 -23.30
N LEU A 469 32.97 -20.69 -22.32
CA LEU A 469 32.29 -21.12 -21.11
C LEU A 469 31.74 -19.96 -20.24
N PRO A 470 32.44 -18.82 -20.02
CA PRO A 470 31.94 -17.78 -19.11
C PRO A 470 30.65 -17.14 -19.64
N ASP A 471 30.63 -16.67 -20.89
CA ASP A 471 29.44 -16.07 -21.50
C ASP A 471 28.26 -17.05 -21.53
N PHE A 472 28.53 -18.34 -21.77
CA PHE A 472 27.53 -19.39 -21.69
C PHE A 472 26.98 -19.57 -20.27
N LEU A 473 27.83 -19.63 -19.24
CA LEU A 473 27.40 -19.77 -17.83
C LEU A 473 26.56 -18.57 -17.38
N LEU A 474 27.03 -17.35 -17.65
CA LEU A 474 26.32 -16.14 -17.26
C LEU A 474 24.96 -16.05 -17.97
N SER A 475 24.87 -16.46 -19.24
CA SER A 475 23.62 -16.55 -20.00
C SER A 475 22.68 -17.67 -19.49
N PHE A 476 23.22 -18.84 -19.14
CA PHE A 476 22.48 -19.96 -18.59
C PHE A 476 21.82 -19.56 -17.25
N TYR A 477 22.60 -19.10 -16.28
CA TYR A 477 22.07 -18.69 -14.98
C TYR A 477 21.06 -17.54 -15.09
N SER A 478 21.27 -16.58 -16.00
CA SER A 478 20.30 -15.50 -16.24
C SER A 478 18.92 -15.99 -16.71
N ARG A 479 18.85 -17.15 -17.37
CA ARG A 479 17.58 -17.81 -17.73
C ARG A 479 16.99 -18.63 -16.59
N GLU A 480 17.81 -19.24 -15.75
CA GLU A 480 17.32 -20.10 -14.66
C GLU A 480 16.97 -19.31 -13.38
N ILE A 481 17.53 -18.12 -13.15
CA ILE A 481 17.20 -17.27 -11.99
C ILE A 481 15.69 -17.07 -11.80
N PRO A 482 14.88 -16.70 -12.82
CA PRO A 482 13.43 -16.58 -12.67
C PRO A 482 12.70 -17.88 -12.28
N ASN A 483 13.32 -19.06 -12.42
CA ASN A 483 12.71 -20.32 -11.99
C ASN A 483 12.90 -20.54 -10.49
N TYR A 484 14.02 -20.05 -9.93
CA TYR A 484 14.45 -20.26 -8.54
C TYR A 484 14.24 -19.05 -7.62
N PHE A 485 14.19 -17.85 -8.17
CA PHE A 485 13.97 -16.60 -7.45
C PHE A 485 12.77 -15.87 -8.03
N ARG A 486 11.86 -15.49 -7.14
CA ARG A 486 10.69 -14.65 -7.43
C ARG A 486 10.69 -13.47 -6.48
N SER A 487 9.72 -12.59 -6.65
CA SER A 487 9.50 -11.48 -5.73
C SER A 487 8.02 -11.35 -5.39
N VAL A 488 7.76 -10.72 -4.26
CA VAL A 488 6.43 -10.27 -3.83
C VAL A 488 6.55 -8.87 -3.28
N TYR A 489 5.47 -8.10 -3.40
CA TYR A 489 5.33 -6.84 -2.69
C TYR A 489 5.41 -7.07 -1.17
N ASP A 490 6.16 -6.25 -0.45
CA ASP A 490 6.26 -6.30 1.01
C ASP A 490 5.93 -4.93 1.61
N ALA A 491 4.79 -4.89 2.30
CA ALA A 491 4.22 -3.71 2.94
C ALA A 491 5.11 -3.12 4.06
N PHE A 492 6.02 -3.90 4.64
CA PHE A 492 6.95 -3.44 5.69
C PHE A 492 8.21 -2.76 5.15
N ILE A 493 8.51 -2.88 3.86
CA ILE A 493 9.71 -2.28 3.26
C ILE A 493 9.47 -0.77 3.06
N ARG A 494 10.08 0.02 3.95
CA ARG A 494 9.96 1.49 3.99
C ARG A 494 11.26 2.24 3.65
N GLU A 495 12.28 1.53 3.21
CA GLU A 495 13.69 1.95 3.05
C GLU A 495 13.91 3.23 2.20
N PHE A 496 12.88 3.74 1.49
CA PHE A 496 13.05 4.73 0.42
C PHE A 496 12.19 6.01 0.53
N SER A 497 11.43 6.25 1.60
CA SER A 497 10.69 7.53 1.72
C SER A 497 10.28 7.98 3.12
N GLY A 498 10.14 9.31 3.28
CA GLY A 498 9.60 9.95 4.49
C GLY A 498 8.06 10.08 4.57
N ASN A 499 7.30 9.70 3.53
CA ASN A 499 5.83 9.87 3.50
C ASN A 499 5.12 8.51 3.48
N TYR A 500 4.31 8.22 4.50
CA TYR A 500 3.68 6.91 4.69
C TYR A 500 2.76 6.43 3.55
N GLN A 501 2.06 7.35 2.87
CA GLN A 501 1.02 7.01 1.90
C GLN A 501 1.53 6.93 0.44
N ASP A 502 2.72 7.49 0.17
CA ASP A 502 3.35 7.55 -1.17
C ASP A 502 4.73 6.86 -1.16
N VAL A 503 4.90 5.81 -0.35
CA VAL A 503 6.15 5.03 -0.30
C VAL A 503 6.33 4.27 -1.62
N PRO A 504 7.52 4.31 -2.26
CA PRO A 504 7.83 3.44 -3.38
C PRO A 504 7.58 1.97 -3.02
N ALA A 505 7.00 1.20 -3.94
CA ALA A 505 6.64 -0.18 -3.64
C ALA A 505 7.90 -1.05 -3.49
N GLY A 506 8.16 -1.48 -2.25
CA GLY A 506 9.24 -2.40 -1.90
C GLY A 506 8.88 -3.85 -2.17
N PHE A 507 9.83 -4.61 -2.70
CA PHE A 507 9.67 -6.01 -3.08
C PHE A 507 10.73 -6.85 -2.38
N ARG A 508 10.29 -7.97 -1.80
CA ARG A 508 11.15 -8.98 -1.18
C ARG A 508 11.40 -10.13 -2.13
N ILE A 509 12.65 -10.56 -2.23
CA ILE A 509 13.03 -11.76 -2.98
C ILE A 509 12.61 -13.01 -2.20
N LEU A 510 12.00 -13.95 -2.92
CA LEU A 510 11.60 -15.27 -2.45
C LEU A 510 12.46 -16.33 -3.16
N PHE A 511 12.96 -17.31 -2.41
CA PHE A 511 13.53 -18.52 -2.98
C PHE A 511 12.45 -19.59 -3.19
N THR A 512 12.37 -20.16 -4.38
CA THR A 512 11.29 -21.07 -4.79
C THR A 512 11.68 -22.54 -4.77
N TYR A 513 12.97 -22.87 -4.61
CA TYR A 513 13.54 -24.20 -4.82
C TYR A 513 13.25 -24.80 -6.22
N GLY A 514 13.00 -23.95 -7.23
CA GLY A 514 12.56 -24.38 -8.56
C GLY A 514 11.11 -24.89 -8.61
N ARG A 515 10.35 -24.77 -7.52
CA ARG A 515 8.98 -25.28 -7.40
C ARG A 515 7.97 -24.26 -7.93
N SER A 516 7.01 -24.73 -8.71
CA SER A 516 5.93 -23.89 -9.26
C SER A 516 4.89 -23.42 -8.23
N HIS A 517 4.83 -24.05 -7.05
CA HIS A 517 3.76 -23.79 -6.06
C HIS A 517 4.18 -22.75 -4.99
N PRO A 518 3.53 -21.57 -4.91
CA PRO A 518 3.85 -20.46 -4.01
C PRO A 518 4.03 -20.77 -2.53
N ASN A 519 3.17 -21.63 -1.97
CA ASN A 519 3.21 -21.96 -0.54
C ASN A 519 4.50 -22.68 -0.07
N THR A 520 5.38 -23.08 -1.00
CA THR A 520 6.71 -23.63 -0.70
C THR A 520 7.85 -22.63 -0.88
N TRP A 521 7.55 -21.37 -1.21
CA TRP A 521 8.55 -20.33 -1.40
C TRP A 521 8.89 -19.67 -0.06
N GLU A 522 10.17 -19.37 0.16
CA GLU A 522 10.69 -18.79 1.39
C GLU A 522 11.18 -17.34 1.14
N PRO A 523 10.63 -16.34 1.86
CA PRO A 523 11.16 -14.98 1.83
C PRO A 523 12.54 -14.89 2.48
N ILE A 524 13.40 -14.08 1.87
CA ILE A 524 14.75 -13.81 2.36
C ILE A 524 14.73 -12.50 3.16
N TYR A 525 15.24 -12.54 4.39
CA TYR A 525 15.35 -11.42 5.33
C TYR A 525 16.79 -11.10 5.74
N SER A 526 17.72 -12.04 5.57
CA SER A 526 19.10 -11.92 6.05
C SER A 526 20.15 -12.41 5.05
N ILE A 527 21.41 -12.11 5.37
CA ILE A 527 22.54 -12.56 4.56
C ILE A 527 22.78 -14.07 4.67
N GLU A 528 22.53 -14.68 5.84
CA GLU A 528 22.59 -16.14 6.00
C GLU A 528 21.53 -16.86 5.14
N GLU A 529 20.31 -16.34 5.14
CA GLU A 529 19.22 -16.87 4.29
C GLU A 529 19.52 -16.66 2.79
N PHE A 530 20.08 -15.50 2.42
CA PHE A 530 20.46 -15.18 1.04
C PHE A 530 21.56 -16.10 0.50
N ILE A 531 22.64 -16.31 1.27
CA ILE A 531 23.73 -17.20 0.89
C ILE A 531 23.27 -18.65 0.85
N HIS A 532 22.43 -19.08 1.78
CA HIS A 532 21.83 -20.42 1.73
C HIS A 532 20.99 -20.64 0.46
N ALA A 533 20.12 -19.70 0.09
CA ALA A 533 19.32 -19.76 -1.14
C ALA A 533 20.20 -19.81 -2.41
N LEU A 534 21.32 -19.07 -2.43
CA LEU A 534 22.27 -19.09 -3.54
C LEU A 534 23.05 -20.42 -3.63
N THR A 535 23.50 -20.96 -2.51
CA THR A 535 24.19 -22.27 -2.46
C THR A 535 23.27 -23.40 -2.94
N GLU A 536 22.00 -23.42 -2.48
CA GLU A 536 20.98 -24.36 -2.97
C GLU A 536 20.68 -24.17 -4.46
N PHE A 537 20.62 -22.92 -4.95
CA PHE A 537 20.46 -22.62 -6.38
C PHE A 537 21.59 -23.24 -7.23
N PHE A 538 22.85 -22.89 -6.94
CA PHE A 538 23.99 -23.40 -7.73
C PHE A 538 24.16 -24.92 -7.66
N THR A 539 23.84 -25.53 -6.52
CA THR A 539 23.90 -26.99 -6.35
C THR A 539 22.77 -27.70 -7.09
N SER A 540 21.54 -27.19 -7.02
CA SER A 540 20.37 -27.85 -7.64
C SER A 540 20.39 -27.82 -9.18
N ILE A 541 21.02 -26.82 -9.79
CA ILE A 541 21.13 -26.68 -11.25
C ILE A 541 22.38 -27.34 -11.86
N GLU A 542 23.27 -27.92 -11.04
CA GLU A 542 24.52 -28.55 -11.52
C GLU A 542 24.25 -29.64 -12.57
N GLY A 543 23.33 -30.57 -12.28
CA GLY A 543 23.00 -31.65 -13.20
C GLY A 543 22.44 -31.15 -14.56
N ASP A 544 21.59 -30.13 -14.53
CA ASP A 544 21.01 -29.53 -15.73
C ASP A 544 22.02 -28.74 -16.56
N LEU A 545 23.04 -28.16 -15.92
CA LEU A 545 24.15 -27.47 -16.55
C LEU A 545 25.12 -28.46 -17.21
N LEU A 546 25.53 -29.51 -16.48
CA LEU A 546 26.42 -30.56 -16.99
C LEU A 546 25.82 -31.30 -18.20
N ALA A 547 24.49 -31.41 -18.27
CA ALA A 547 23.78 -31.99 -19.41
C ALA A 547 23.76 -31.12 -20.69
N LYS A 548 24.28 -29.88 -20.68
CA LYS A 548 24.25 -28.99 -21.86
C LYS A 548 25.41 -29.28 -22.82
N HIS A 549 25.14 -29.27 -24.12
CA HIS A 549 26.13 -29.54 -25.18
C HIS A 549 27.40 -28.66 -25.10
N ASN A 550 27.27 -27.40 -24.67
CA ASN A 550 28.39 -26.47 -24.50
C ASN A 550 29.35 -26.89 -23.35
N VAL A 551 28.86 -27.66 -22.38
CA VAL A 551 29.60 -28.17 -21.21
C VAL A 551 30.16 -29.58 -21.48
N SER A 552 29.66 -30.29 -22.49
CA SER A 552 30.12 -31.64 -22.80
C SER A 552 31.63 -31.68 -23.12
N GLY A 553 32.38 -32.50 -22.38
CA GLY A 553 33.85 -32.55 -22.39
C GLY A 553 34.55 -31.53 -21.46
N LEU A 554 33.80 -30.79 -20.65
CA LEU A 554 34.25 -29.86 -19.60
C LEU A 554 33.54 -30.10 -18.25
N GLU A 555 32.97 -31.29 -18.06
CA GLU A 555 32.12 -31.60 -16.91
C GLU A 555 32.90 -31.45 -15.59
N LYS A 556 34.14 -31.97 -15.56
CA LYS A 556 35.01 -31.91 -14.39
C LYS A 556 35.36 -30.48 -14.01
N GLU A 557 35.78 -29.67 -14.98
CA GLU A 557 36.17 -28.28 -14.77
C GLU A 557 34.97 -27.41 -14.38
N THR A 558 33.78 -27.72 -14.90
CA THR A 558 32.53 -27.03 -14.55
C THR A 558 32.11 -27.33 -13.11
N SER A 559 32.18 -28.58 -12.64
CA SER A 559 31.93 -28.93 -11.23
C SER A 559 32.96 -28.32 -10.27
N ILE A 560 34.24 -28.24 -10.67
CA ILE A 560 35.27 -27.54 -9.85
C ILE A 560 34.95 -26.04 -9.75
N LEU A 561 34.54 -25.40 -10.85
CA LEU A 561 34.12 -24.01 -10.85
C LEU A 561 32.88 -23.78 -9.96
N LEU A 562 31.86 -24.64 -10.05
CA LEU A 562 30.68 -24.59 -9.18
C LEU A 562 31.06 -24.68 -7.70
N HIS A 563 31.95 -25.61 -7.34
CA HIS A 563 32.44 -25.73 -5.96
C HIS A 563 33.22 -24.47 -5.51
N ARG A 564 34.02 -23.87 -6.39
CA ARG A 564 34.73 -22.60 -6.12
C ARG A 564 33.77 -21.43 -5.93
N ILE A 565 32.69 -21.37 -6.74
CA ILE A 565 31.61 -20.39 -6.60
C ILE A 565 30.92 -20.54 -5.24
N VAL A 566 30.45 -21.75 -4.90
CA VAL A 566 29.79 -22.03 -3.61
C VAL A 566 30.71 -21.71 -2.43
N SER A 567 31.99 -22.09 -2.49
CA SER A 567 32.97 -21.72 -1.47
C SER A 567 33.10 -20.21 -1.29
N ALA A 568 33.18 -19.46 -2.39
CA ALA A 568 33.29 -18.00 -2.36
C ALA A 568 32.04 -17.31 -1.77
N LEU A 569 30.83 -17.83 -1.99
CA LEU A 569 29.60 -17.31 -1.37
C LEU A 569 29.66 -17.32 0.16
N HIS A 570 30.36 -18.29 0.75
CA HIS A 570 30.55 -18.41 2.19
C HIS A 570 31.71 -17.56 2.73
N GLU A 571 32.48 -16.88 1.89
CA GLU A 571 33.54 -15.96 2.33
C GLU A 571 32.92 -14.61 2.79
N PRO A 572 33.25 -14.11 4.00
CA PRO A 572 32.72 -12.84 4.49
C PRO A 572 32.96 -11.66 3.54
N ARG A 573 34.08 -11.68 2.79
CA ARG A 573 34.43 -10.61 1.85
C ARG A 573 33.48 -10.55 0.64
N PHE A 574 33.08 -11.71 0.09
CA PHE A 574 32.06 -11.76 -0.96
C PHE A 574 30.73 -11.17 -0.48
N GLN A 575 30.36 -11.51 0.76
CA GLN A 575 29.12 -11.08 1.39
C GLN A 575 29.11 -9.56 1.67
N GLU A 576 30.20 -8.98 2.17
CA GLU A 576 30.37 -7.52 2.24
C GLU A 576 30.27 -6.88 0.84
N ALA A 577 31.01 -7.41 -0.14
CA ALA A 577 31.01 -6.88 -1.51
C ALA A 577 29.63 -6.93 -2.17
N ALA A 578 28.79 -7.93 -1.87
CA ALA A 578 27.40 -7.98 -2.34
C ALA A 578 26.58 -6.80 -1.80
N MET A 579 26.76 -6.44 -0.53
CA MET A 579 26.13 -5.28 0.10
C MET A 579 26.69 -3.96 -0.46
N GLU A 580 28.03 -3.84 -0.61
CA GLU A 580 28.70 -2.69 -1.24
C GLU A 580 28.17 -2.44 -2.67
N ARG A 581 28.02 -3.51 -3.47
CA ARG A 581 27.51 -3.44 -4.85
C ARG A 581 26.07 -2.93 -4.92
N ILE A 582 25.19 -3.37 -4.02
CA ILE A 582 23.82 -2.85 -3.92
C ILE A 582 23.82 -1.38 -3.50
N LEU A 583 24.49 -1.02 -2.40
CA LEU A 583 24.54 0.37 -1.92
C LEU A 583 25.09 1.33 -3.00
N LYS A 584 26.13 0.91 -3.73
CA LYS A 584 26.70 1.65 -4.86
C LYS A 584 25.71 1.81 -6.02
N ALA A 585 24.96 0.77 -6.38
CA ALA A 585 23.98 0.83 -7.47
C ALA A 585 22.82 1.80 -7.17
N TYR A 586 22.44 1.93 -5.89
CA TYR A 586 21.40 2.86 -5.42
C TYR A 586 21.95 4.24 -4.96
N ASN A 587 23.25 4.51 -5.17
CA ASN A 587 23.94 5.74 -4.75
C ASN A 587 23.84 6.04 -3.24
N CYS A 588 23.83 5.01 -2.41
CA CYS A 588 23.75 5.11 -0.95
C CYS A 588 25.14 5.18 -0.28
N PRO A 589 25.22 5.75 0.93
CA PRO A 589 26.45 5.74 1.70
C PRO A 589 26.85 4.30 2.06
N ILE A 590 28.14 4.00 1.94
CA ILE A 590 28.72 2.70 2.30
C ILE A 590 29.42 2.87 3.66
N PRO A 591 28.96 2.21 4.74
CA PRO A 591 29.62 2.30 6.03
C PRO A 591 30.94 1.53 6.04
N GLN A 592 31.92 2.01 6.81
CA GLN A 592 33.27 1.43 6.85
C GLN A 592 33.28 0.15 7.71
N GLY A 593 33.20 -1.02 7.07
CA GLY A 593 33.07 -2.32 7.74
C GLY A 593 31.59 -2.68 7.94
N ILE A 594 30.93 -3.13 6.87
CA ILE A 594 29.47 -3.29 6.80
C ILE A 594 28.92 -4.16 7.93
N PHE A 595 29.58 -5.29 8.26
CA PHE A 595 29.09 -6.17 9.33
C PHE A 595 29.14 -5.57 10.74
N GLN A 596 29.92 -4.51 10.95
CA GLN A 596 29.97 -3.79 12.23
C GLN A 596 28.89 -2.69 12.30
N HIS A 597 28.24 -2.39 11.17
CA HIS A 597 27.33 -1.26 10.96
C HIS A 597 26.09 -1.67 10.13
N LEU A 598 25.59 -2.89 10.32
CA LEU A 598 24.39 -3.39 9.62
C LEU A 598 23.16 -2.53 9.91
N ASP A 599 23.09 -1.91 11.09
CA ASP A 599 22.06 -0.95 11.49
C ASP A 599 22.02 0.34 10.63
N GLN A 600 23.10 0.63 9.88
CA GLN A 600 23.22 1.78 8.98
C GLN A 600 22.94 1.42 7.51
N VAL A 601 22.71 0.15 7.19
CA VAL A 601 22.42 -0.31 5.83
C VAL A 601 20.98 0.02 5.47
N THR A 602 20.79 0.67 4.32
CA THR A 602 19.46 1.09 3.83
C THR A 602 18.92 0.26 2.67
N HIS A 603 19.74 -0.59 2.05
CA HIS A 603 19.34 -1.43 0.90
C HIS A 603 20.05 -2.79 1.02
N THR A 604 19.39 -3.87 0.60
CA THR A 604 19.92 -5.24 0.74
C THR A 604 19.81 -6.07 -0.56
N PRO A 605 20.64 -7.12 -0.75
CA PRO A 605 20.53 -8.07 -1.87
C PRO A 605 19.16 -8.75 -2.04
N TRP A 606 18.32 -8.77 -1.00
CA TRP A 606 17.01 -9.43 -0.99
C TRP A 606 15.82 -8.46 -1.01
N VAL A 607 16.06 -7.15 -1.09
CA VAL A 607 15.04 -6.09 -1.17
C VAL A 607 15.33 -5.14 -2.32
N TYR A 608 14.30 -4.77 -3.09
CA TYR A 608 14.41 -3.74 -4.14
C TYR A 608 13.12 -2.92 -4.30
N VAL A 609 13.22 -1.78 -5.00
CA VAL A 609 12.05 -0.99 -5.46
C VAL A 609 11.66 -1.42 -6.87
N SER A 610 10.38 -1.76 -7.06
CA SER A 610 9.86 -2.13 -8.38
C SER A 610 9.77 -0.94 -9.34
N GLY A 611 9.93 -1.23 -10.64
CA GLY A 611 9.62 -0.31 -11.75
C GLY A 611 8.19 -0.48 -12.32
N GLY A 612 7.33 -1.25 -11.64
CA GLY A 612 5.94 -1.47 -12.02
C GLY A 612 5.10 -0.20 -11.95
N THR A 613 4.10 -0.11 -12.82
CA THR A 613 3.24 1.08 -12.96
C THR A 613 1.77 0.67 -13.02
N VAL A 614 0.84 1.61 -12.85
CA VAL A 614 -0.58 1.35 -13.11
C VAL A 614 -0.80 0.87 -14.57
N THR A 615 -0.01 1.34 -15.52
CA THR A 615 -0.06 0.91 -16.92
C THR A 615 0.30 -0.57 -17.09
N THR A 616 1.39 -1.03 -16.46
CA THR A 616 1.78 -2.45 -16.54
C THR A 616 0.78 -3.32 -15.79
N LEU A 617 0.31 -2.89 -14.62
CA LEU A 617 -0.67 -3.63 -13.85
C LEU A 617 -2.02 -3.79 -14.57
N VAL A 618 -2.58 -2.71 -15.13
CA VAL A 618 -3.85 -2.77 -15.89
C VAL A 618 -3.66 -3.59 -17.17
N GLY A 619 -2.49 -3.46 -17.81
CA GLY A 619 -2.12 -4.30 -18.95
C GLY A 619 -2.15 -5.80 -18.63
N ASP A 620 -1.43 -6.18 -17.57
CA ASP A 620 -1.23 -7.57 -17.17
C ASP A 620 -2.48 -8.18 -16.51
N TYR A 621 -3.26 -7.42 -15.73
CA TYR A 621 -4.45 -7.91 -15.02
C TYR A 621 -5.65 -8.15 -15.94
N PHE A 622 -5.89 -7.25 -16.91
CA PHE A 622 -7.01 -7.33 -17.85
C PHE A 622 -6.63 -7.95 -19.21
N GLU A 623 -5.44 -8.57 -19.31
CA GLU A 623 -4.99 -9.32 -20.50
C GLU A 623 -4.91 -8.47 -21.78
N ASN A 624 -4.62 -7.17 -21.62
CA ASN A 624 -4.57 -6.22 -22.72
C ASN A 624 -3.32 -6.42 -23.59
N SER A 625 -3.52 -6.94 -24.81
CA SER A 625 -2.44 -7.08 -25.81
C SER A 625 -2.05 -5.77 -26.52
N LYS A 626 -2.76 -4.66 -26.24
CA LYS A 626 -2.51 -3.34 -26.83
C LYS A 626 -2.14 -2.33 -25.75
N PRO A 627 -1.33 -1.29 -26.07
CA PRO A 627 -1.08 -0.18 -25.15
C PRO A 627 -2.38 0.52 -24.75
N LEU A 628 -2.52 0.83 -23.45
CA LEU A 628 -3.67 1.53 -22.89
C LEU A 628 -3.75 2.96 -23.41
N VAL A 629 -4.96 3.50 -23.52
CA VAL A 629 -5.14 4.93 -23.84
C VAL A 629 -4.87 5.77 -22.59
N LYS A 630 -4.05 6.82 -22.74
CA LYS A 630 -3.79 7.81 -21.70
C LYS A 630 -3.88 9.24 -22.23
N LEU A 631 -4.37 10.16 -21.40
CA LEU A 631 -4.30 11.61 -21.63
C LEU A 631 -3.37 12.20 -20.59
N GLU A 632 -2.35 12.96 -21.01
CA GLU A 632 -1.31 13.47 -20.12
C GLU A 632 -1.25 15.00 -20.15
N LYS A 633 -1.01 15.61 -18.98
CA LYS A 633 -0.90 17.06 -18.80
C LYS A 633 0.14 17.37 -17.73
N LEU A 634 1.02 18.33 -18.03
CA LEU A 634 1.84 19.00 -17.02
C LEU A 634 1.15 20.35 -16.69
N PRO A 635 0.36 20.45 -15.61
CA PRO A 635 -0.30 21.69 -15.23
C PRO A 635 0.69 22.65 -14.55
N ALA A 636 0.60 23.94 -14.86
CA ALA A 636 1.34 24.98 -14.15
C ALA A 636 0.77 25.26 -12.75
N ASP A 637 -0.54 25.10 -12.57
CA ASP A 637 -1.25 25.43 -11.33
C ASP A 637 -2.51 24.55 -11.12
N PRO A 638 -3.16 24.60 -9.93
CA PRO A 638 -4.37 23.83 -9.65
C PRO A 638 -5.59 24.20 -10.51
N HIS A 639 -5.66 25.40 -11.11
CA HIS A 639 -6.74 25.79 -12.02
C HIS A 639 -6.58 25.05 -13.35
N GLU A 640 -5.38 25.04 -13.92
CA GLU A 640 -5.10 24.30 -15.15
C GLU A 640 -5.33 22.80 -14.97
N LEU A 641 -5.03 22.23 -13.81
CA LEU A 641 -5.34 20.84 -13.48
C LEU A 641 -6.86 20.57 -13.41
N ALA A 642 -7.63 21.47 -12.77
CA ALA A 642 -9.08 21.35 -12.71
C ALA A 642 -9.74 21.46 -14.09
N ALA A 643 -9.24 22.39 -14.93
CA ALA A 643 -9.68 22.53 -16.31
C ALA A 643 -9.34 21.28 -17.14
N PHE A 644 -8.13 20.74 -17.02
CA PHE A 644 -7.71 19.52 -17.71
C PHE A 644 -8.65 18.33 -17.44
N PHE A 645 -8.98 18.04 -16.19
CA PHE A 645 -9.89 16.93 -15.89
C PHE A 645 -11.32 17.20 -16.39
N ALA A 646 -11.83 18.43 -16.29
CA ALA A 646 -13.16 18.76 -16.81
C ALA A 646 -13.24 18.69 -18.34
N ASP A 647 -12.22 19.18 -19.05
CA ASP A 647 -12.12 19.10 -20.51
C ASP A 647 -11.93 17.65 -20.97
N ALA A 648 -11.10 16.86 -20.28
CA ALA A 648 -10.89 15.45 -20.61
C ALA A 648 -12.17 14.60 -20.45
N LEU A 649 -13.07 14.96 -19.53
CA LEU A 649 -14.39 14.32 -19.36
C LEU A 649 -15.41 14.80 -20.43
N LYS A 650 -15.37 16.07 -20.84
CA LYS A 650 -16.17 16.58 -21.98
C LYS A 650 -15.84 15.87 -23.30
N ASP A 651 -14.56 15.57 -23.50
CA ASP A 651 -14.01 14.92 -24.68
C ASP A 651 -14.26 13.40 -24.77
N LEU A 652 -14.93 12.80 -23.78
CA LEU A 652 -15.27 11.38 -23.78
C LEU A 652 -16.36 11.03 -24.81
N PRO A 653 -16.39 9.81 -25.36
CA PRO A 653 -17.54 9.31 -26.11
C PRO A 653 -18.79 9.26 -25.23
N GLU A 654 -19.97 9.50 -25.80
CA GLU A 654 -21.22 9.64 -25.04
C GLU A 654 -21.55 8.41 -24.18
N ALA A 655 -21.37 7.20 -24.72
CA ALA A 655 -21.57 5.95 -23.97
C ALA A 655 -20.59 5.75 -22.78
N VAL A 656 -19.48 6.50 -22.75
CA VAL A 656 -18.55 6.55 -21.60
C VAL A 656 -18.96 7.65 -20.62
N LYS A 657 -19.53 8.77 -21.09
CA LYS A 657 -20.15 9.78 -20.22
C LYS A 657 -21.32 9.18 -19.44
N ASP A 658 -22.25 8.52 -20.12
CA ASP A 658 -23.41 7.82 -19.52
C ASP A 658 -22.98 6.86 -18.40
N TYR A 659 -21.84 6.19 -18.58
CA TYR A 659 -21.26 5.25 -17.63
C TYR A 659 -20.74 5.96 -16.36
N VAL A 660 -20.07 7.12 -16.48
CA VAL A 660 -19.44 7.80 -15.34
C VAL A 660 -20.28 8.93 -14.72
N GLU A 661 -21.31 9.41 -15.40
CA GLU A 661 -22.13 10.57 -14.96
C GLU A 661 -22.90 10.30 -13.66
N ASN A 662 -23.40 9.08 -13.47
CA ASN A 662 -24.18 8.70 -12.30
C ASN A 662 -23.32 8.55 -11.02
N GLY A 663 -22.00 8.42 -11.16
CA GLY A 663 -21.07 8.26 -10.04
C GLY A 663 -20.89 6.83 -9.54
N ASP A 664 -21.62 5.85 -10.10
CA ASP A 664 -21.47 4.42 -9.79
C ASP A 664 -20.13 3.82 -10.24
N HIS A 665 -19.47 4.51 -11.19
CA HIS A 665 -18.26 4.08 -11.89
C HIS A 665 -17.20 5.18 -11.89
N SER A 666 -15.92 4.77 -11.83
CA SER A 666 -14.77 5.67 -11.76
C SER A 666 -13.78 5.45 -12.91
N LEU A 667 -12.97 6.48 -13.20
CA LEU A 667 -11.84 6.37 -14.12
C LEU A 667 -10.52 6.40 -13.35
N LEU A 668 -9.52 5.63 -13.78
CA LEU A 668 -8.19 5.67 -13.17
C LEU A 668 -7.43 6.94 -13.57
N ALA A 669 -6.72 7.54 -12.62
CA ALA A 669 -5.83 8.67 -12.85
C ALA A 669 -4.54 8.56 -12.04
N ALA A 670 -3.48 9.20 -12.52
CA ALA A 670 -2.20 9.30 -11.83
C ALA A 670 -1.78 10.77 -11.68
N ALA A 671 -1.44 11.14 -10.45
CA ALA A 671 -0.57 12.27 -10.15
C ALA A 671 0.90 11.81 -10.26
N PRO A 672 1.88 12.73 -10.30
CA PRO A 672 3.30 12.37 -10.44
C PRO A 672 3.87 11.41 -9.39
N SER A 673 3.26 11.34 -8.20
CA SER A 673 3.67 10.44 -7.11
C SER A 673 2.55 9.55 -6.55
N HIS A 674 1.35 9.56 -7.15
CA HIS A 674 0.18 8.89 -6.57
C HIS A 674 -0.83 8.45 -7.63
N VAL A 675 -1.54 7.34 -7.41
CA VAL A 675 -2.58 6.84 -8.31
C VAL A 675 -3.91 6.77 -7.55
N PHE A 676 -4.98 7.24 -8.20
CA PHE A 676 -6.28 7.50 -7.58
C PHE A 676 -7.44 7.30 -8.58
N SER A 677 -8.67 7.38 -8.09
CA SER A 677 -9.88 7.19 -8.91
C SER A 677 -10.63 8.51 -9.09
N VAL A 678 -10.93 8.91 -10.32
CA VAL A 678 -11.71 10.11 -10.65
C VAL A 678 -13.20 9.82 -10.48
N THR A 679 -13.85 10.61 -9.62
CA THR A 679 -15.28 10.48 -9.28
C THR A 679 -16.11 11.44 -10.12
N ALA A 680 -16.25 11.16 -11.41
CA ALA A 680 -16.84 12.08 -12.39
C ALA A 680 -18.28 12.52 -12.04
N GLY A 681 -19.10 11.62 -11.50
CA GLY A 681 -20.47 11.90 -11.05
C GLY A 681 -20.61 12.67 -9.73
N ALA A 682 -19.51 13.06 -9.07
CA ALA A 682 -19.58 13.87 -7.84
C ALA A 682 -20.30 15.20 -8.14
N PRO A 683 -21.37 15.60 -7.42
CA PRO A 683 -22.39 16.52 -7.96
C PRO A 683 -21.87 17.81 -8.60
N LEU A 684 -21.01 18.55 -7.91
CA LEU A 684 -20.46 19.83 -8.43
C LEU A 684 -19.35 19.66 -9.46
N PHE A 685 -18.69 18.50 -9.48
CA PHE A 685 -17.68 18.20 -10.48
C PHE A 685 -18.32 17.69 -11.77
N ARG A 686 -19.38 16.89 -11.67
CA ARG A 686 -20.30 16.60 -12.78
C ARG A 686 -20.78 17.89 -13.44
N ASP A 687 -21.31 18.81 -12.65
CA ASP A 687 -21.76 20.13 -13.15
C ASP A 687 -20.65 20.93 -13.87
N ALA A 688 -19.36 20.63 -13.67
CA ALA A 688 -18.24 21.27 -14.37
C ALA A 688 -18.00 20.72 -15.79
N TRP A 689 -18.34 19.44 -16.02
CA TRP A 689 -18.10 18.75 -17.29
C TRP A 689 -19.34 18.40 -18.11
N THR A 690 -20.55 18.36 -17.54
CA THR A 690 -21.80 18.11 -18.29
C THR A 690 -22.45 19.36 -18.89
N ASN A 691 -21.79 20.53 -18.80
CA ASN A 691 -22.32 21.81 -19.28
C ASN A 691 -21.61 22.35 -20.54
N ASP A 692 -22.30 23.18 -21.32
CA ASP A 692 -21.85 23.76 -22.60
C ASP A 692 -20.75 24.85 -22.50
N TRP A 693 -20.35 25.28 -21.30
CA TRP A 693 -19.35 26.34 -21.14
C TRP A 693 -17.95 25.76 -21.33
N TYR A 694 -17.00 26.58 -21.79
CA TYR A 694 -15.58 26.23 -21.68
C TYR A 694 -15.20 26.05 -20.21
N SER A 695 -14.49 24.96 -19.87
CA SER A 695 -14.29 24.55 -18.47
C SER A 695 -13.54 25.61 -17.65
N TYR A 696 -12.51 26.25 -18.23
CA TYR A 696 -11.82 27.38 -17.62
C TYR A 696 -12.75 28.56 -17.31
N THR A 697 -13.67 28.89 -18.22
CA THR A 697 -14.66 29.97 -18.04
C THR A 697 -15.66 29.62 -16.95
N TRP A 698 -16.15 28.37 -16.92
CA TRP A 698 -17.05 27.90 -15.86
C TRP A 698 -16.38 27.93 -14.48
N LEU A 699 -15.13 27.45 -14.38
CA LEU A 699 -14.35 27.47 -13.15
C LEU A 699 -14.19 28.90 -12.63
N ARG A 700 -13.81 29.85 -13.49
CA ARG A 700 -13.64 31.27 -13.14
C ARG A 700 -14.96 31.97 -12.78
N ASP A 701 -15.97 31.87 -13.63
CA ASP A 701 -17.14 32.75 -13.56
C ASP A 701 -18.30 32.15 -12.73
N VAL A 702 -18.35 30.82 -12.57
CA VAL A 702 -19.43 30.13 -11.84
C VAL A 702 -18.97 29.59 -10.49
N TRP A 703 -17.82 28.90 -10.43
CA TRP A 703 -17.37 28.24 -9.19
C TRP A 703 -16.47 29.12 -8.31
N LEU A 704 -15.45 29.78 -8.88
CA LEU A 704 -14.57 30.72 -8.19
C LEU A 704 -15.32 31.97 -7.73
N SER A 705 -16.23 32.52 -8.54
CA SER A 705 -17.05 33.68 -8.16
C SER A 705 -17.80 33.48 -6.84
N LYS A 706 -18.44 32.32 -6.63
CA LYS A 706 -19.15 31.98 -5.38
C LYS A 706 -18.21 31.95 -4.17
N HIS A 707 -16.98 31.47 -4.34
CA HIS A 707 -15.97 31.47 -3.28
C HIS A 707 -15.48 32.89 -2.96
N GLN A 708 -15.19 33.70 -3.97
CA GLN A 708 -14.77 35.09 -3.79
C GLN A 708 -15.86 35.94 -3.13
N ASP A 709 -17.12 35.74 -3.51
CA ASP A 709 -18.27 36.41 -2.88
C ASP A 709 -18.41 36.04 -1.41
N PHE A 710 -18.24 34.76 -1.03
CA PHE A 710 -18.24 34.34 0.36
C PHE A 710 -17.09 34.99 1.15
N LEU A 711 -15.85 34.89 0.66
CA LEU A 711 -14.68 35.46 1.34
C LEU A 711 -14.79 36.98 1.58
N LYS A 712 -15.41 37.71 0.65
CA LYS A 712 -15.63 39.16 0.75
C LYS A 712 -16.82 39.55 1.63
N ARG A 713 -17.87 38.74 1.69
CA ARG A 713 -19.12 39.04 2.42
C ARG A 713 -19.14 38.51 3.85
N THR A 714 -18.36 37.47 4.16
CA THR A 714 -18.21 36.94 5.52
C THR A 714 -17.26 37.81 6.32
N LEU A 715 -17.82 38.65 7.18
CA LEU A 715 -17.10 39.49 8.12
C LEU A 715 -17.11 38.88 9.52
N PHE A 716 -15.95 38.89 10.18
CA PHE A 716 -15.79 38.58 11.59
C PHE A 716 -15.78 39.91 12.35
N ASP A 717 -16.81 40.16 13.16
CA ASP A 717 -16.79 41.27 14.12
C ASP A 717 -15.82 41.00 15.29
N LYS A 718 -15.59 42.00 16.15
CA LYS A 718 -14.70 41.87 17.31
C LYS A 718 -15.02 40.67 18.23
N SER A 719 -16.30 40.28 18.36
CA SER A 719 -16.71 39.12 19.14
C SER A 719 -16.39 37.81 18.42
N ALA A 720 -16.57 37.75 17.11
CA ALA A 720 -16.23 36.61 16.27
C ALA A 720 -14.70 36.41 16.15
N ILE A 721 -13.93 37.49 16.03
CA ILE A 721 -12.45 37.47 16.09
C ILE A 721 -12.01 36.87 17.43
N TYR A 722 -12.56 37.37 18.54
CA TYR A 722 -12.25 36.86 19.89
C TYR A 722 -12.59 35.37 20.04
N ALA A 723 -13.79 34.96 19.61
CA ALA A 723 -14.24 33.57 19.68
C ALA A 723 -13.38 32.65 18.81
N PHE A 724 -13.01 33.07 17.60
CA PHE A 724 -12.15 32.30 16.70
C PHE A 724 -10.74 32.12 17.27
N ILE A 725 -10.08 33.20 17.70
CA ILE A 725 -8.72 33.13 18.28
C ILE A 725 -8.71 32.26 19.53
N THR A 726 -9.68 32.45 20.43
CA THR A 726 -9.77 31.67 21.67
C THR A 726 -9.95 30.18 21.38
N ARG A 727 -10.80 29.81 20.42
CA ARG A 727 -11.01 28.40 20.01
C ARG A 727 -9.80 27.84 19.27
N PHE A 728 -9.15 28.62 18.40
CA PHE A 728 -7.91 28.24 17.73
C PHE A 728 -6.79 27.96 18.76
N CYS A 729 -6.48 28.92 19.63
CA CYS A 729 -5.45 28.75 20.66
C CYS A 729 -5.76 27.62 21.64
N THR A 730 -7.03 27.41 22.00
CA THR A 730 -7.42 26.26 22.85
C THR A 730 -7.21 24.93 22.12
N ARG A 731 -7.58 24.84 20.84
CA ARG A 731 -7.47 23.63 20.02
C ARG A 731 -6.03 23.24 19.73
N TYR A 732 -5.17 24.22 19.46
CA TYR A 732 -3.79 24.02 19.04
C TYR A 732 -2.77 24.23 20.17
N TYR A 733 -3.23 24.28 21.42
CA TYR A 733 -2.41 24.43 22.64
C TYR A 733 -1.49 25.67 22.66
N LEU A 734 -2.02 26.79 22.17
CA LEU A 734 -1.35 28.10 22.12
C LEU A 734 -1.92 29.07 23.17
N GLN A 735 -2.31 28.56 24.35
CA GLN A 735 -2.95 29.37 25.39
C GLN A 735 -2.09 30.58 25.79
N GLU A 736 -0.77 30.39 25.88
CA GLU A 736 0.21 31.44 26.21
C GLU A 736 0.19 32.61 25.22
N LEU A 737 -0.03 32.33 23.93
CA LEU A 737 -0.08 33.34 22.86
C LEU A 737 -1.45 34.04 22.74
N THR A 738 -2.48 33.60 23.47
CA THR A 738 -3.86 34.03 23.23
C THR A 738 -4.06 35.54 23.40
N GLN A 739 -3.50 36.14 24.45
CA GLN A 739 -3.68 37.57 24.71
C GLN A 739 -2.96 38.45 23.67
N ASP A 740 -1.73 38.09 23.33
CA ASP A 740 -0.96 38.83 22.32
C ASP A 740 -1.57 38.68 20.92
N PHE A 741 -2.09 37.49 20.59
CA PHE A 741 -2.78 37.25 19.31
C PHE A 741 -4.09 38.04 19.23
N LEU A 742 -4.88 38.06 20.30
CA LEU A 742 -6.09 38.89 20.41
C LEU A 742 -5.78 40.38 20.26
N TYR A 743 -4.76 40.88 20.96
CA TYR A 743 -4.34 42.28 20.87
C TYR A 743 -3.83 42.64 19.47
N PHE A 744 -2.99 41.78 18.87
CA PHE A 744 -2.50 41.97 17.51
C PHE A 744 -3.65 42.02 16.50
N CYS A 745 -4.68 41.19 16.69
CA CYS A 745 -5.85 41.14 15.80
C CYS A 745 -7.03 42.02 16.23
N ASP A 746 -6.84 42.98 17.15
CA ASP A 746 -7.93 43.85 17.58
C ASP A 746 -8.34 44.86 16.49
N ASP A 747 -9.43 44.54 15.78
CA ASP A 747 -10.09 45.36 14.77
C ASP A 747 -11.61 45.37 14.99
N LEU A 748 -12.31 46.35 14.40
CA LEU A 748 -13.77 46.42 14.46
C LEU A 748 -14.43 45.25 13.71
N SER A 749 -13.89 44.93 12.53
CA SER A 749 -14.31 43.81 11.70
C SER A 749 -13.24 43.44 10.69
N LEU A 750 -13.07 42.16 10.39
CA LEU A 750 -12.16 41.65 9.35
C LEU A 750 -12.89 40.68 8.42
N SER A 751 -12.63 40.74 7.12
CA SER A 751 -12.96 39.62 6.21
C SER A 751 -12.05 38.42 6.43
N ILE A 752 -12.42 37.24 5.91
CA ILE A 752 -11.60 36.02 6.05
C ILE A 752 -10.17 36.21 5.54
N PRO A 753 -9.91 36.79 4.34
CA PRO A 753 -8.55 36.99 3.85
C PRO A 753 -7.72 37.95 4.71
N GLU A 754 -8.30 39.08 5.14
CA GLU A 754 -7.62 40.07 5.99
C GLU A 754 -7.27 39.47 7.35
N PHE A 755 -8.19 38.70 7.95
CA PHE A 755 -7.96 38.04 9.23
C PHE A 755 -6.90 36.94 9.12
N TYR A 756 -6.90 36.17 8.03
CA TYR A 756 -5.84 35.20 7.75
C TYR A 756 -4.48 35.90 7.60
N GLU A 757 -4.39 36.98 6.82
CA GLU A 757 -3.14 37.71 6.61
C GLU A 757 -2.60 38.29 7.93
N LYS A 758 -3.46 38.93 8.73
CA LYS A 758 -3.08 39.49 10.04
C LYS A 758 -2.59 38.41 10.99
N SER A 759 -3.28 37.27 11.05
CA SER A 759 -2.88 36.10 11.84
C SER A 759 -1.57 35.47 11.36
N SER A 760 -1.35 35.40 10.05
CA SER A 760 -0.09 34.92 9.47
C SER A 760 1.08 35.82 9.87
N ARG A 761 0.91 37.15 9.79
CA ARG A 761 1.93 38.13 10.21
C ARG A 761 2.23 38.02 11.71
N PHE A 762 1.22 37.77 12.55
CA PHE A 762 1.41 37.50 13.97
C PHE A 762 2.34 36.29 14.18
N PHE A 763 2.01 35.12 13.61
CA PHE A 763 2.85 33.91 13.76
C PHE A 763 4.28 34.13 13.24
N GLN A 764 4.46 34.81 12.10
CA GLN A 764 5.78 35.17 11.57
C GLN A 764 6.58 36.11 12.49
N SER A 765 5.92 36.94 13.30
CA SER A 765 6.57 37.86 14.24
C SER A 765 6.86 37.23 15.62
N THR A 766 6.10 36.21 16.02
CA THR A 766 6.11 35.66 17.38
C THR A 766 6.76 34.28 17.47
N VAL A 767 6.72 33.47 16.41
CA VAL A 767 7.28 32.12 16.37
C VAL A 767 8.56 32.10 15.53
N HIS A 768 9.68 31.69 16.14
CA HIS A 768 10.99 31.72 15.49
C HIS A 768 11.28 30.54 14.54
N ASP A 769 10.53 29.44 14.63
CA ASP A 769 10.68 28.28 13.74
C ASP A 769 9.72 28.38 12.54
N GLU A 770 10.27 28.57 11.35
CA GLU A 770 9.54 28.66 10.09
C GLU A 770 8.66 27.43 9.79
N LYS A 771 9.07 26.22 10.23
CA LYS A 771 8.28 24.99 10.04
C LYS A 771 7.05 24.98 10.92
N VAL A 772 7.18 25.50 12.15
CA VAL A 772 6.04 25.68 13.07
C VAL A 772 5.10 26.75 12.50
N VAL A 773 5.62 27.89 12.03
CA VAL A 773 4.81 28.93 11.35
C VAL A 773 4.02 28.35 10.17
N ALA A 774 4.67 27.61 9.27
CA ALA A 774 4.02 26.98 8.12
C ALA A 774 2.94 25.96 8.54
N THR A 775 3.13 25.28 9.66
CA THR A 775 2.15 24.34 10.23
C THR A 775 0.94 25.07 10.82
N LEU A 776 1.18 26.15 11.58
CA LEU A 776 0.13 27.00 12.14
C LEU A 776 -0.70 27.70 11.05
N GLN A 777 -0.08 28.13 9.94
CA GLN A 777 -0.78 28.66 8.77
C GLN A 777 -1.72 27.63 8.12
N LYS A 778 -1.29 26.37 7.96
CA LYS A 778 -2.14 25.28 7.46
C LYS A 778 -3.31 24.98 8.40
N TYR A 779 -3.08 24.99 9.71
CA TYR A 779 -4.13 24.85 10.72
C TYR A 779 -5.12 26.01 10.68
N LEU A 780 -4.64 27.25 10.56
CA LEU A 780 -5.45 28.45 10.43
C LEU A 780 -6.37 28.39 9.21
N ALA A 781 -5.84 28.06 8.03
CA ALA A 781 -6.64 27.88 6.81
C ALA A 781 -7.71 26.79 6.99
N SER A 782 -7.34 25.65 7.58
CA SER A 782 -8.25 24.53 7.83
C SER A 782 -9.37 24.90 8.82
N GLN A 783 -9.06 25.68 9.86
CA GLN A 783 -10.01 26.16 10.85
C GLN A 783 -11.02 27.15 10.23
N PHE A 784 -10.58 28.06 9.35
CA PHE A 784 -11.50 28.95 8.62
C PHE A 784 -12.52 28.18 7.77
N VAL A 785 -12.06 27.20 6.99
CA VAL A 785 -12.95 26.35 6.16
C VAL A 785 -13.92 25.53 7.03
N HIS A 786 -13.48 25.11 8.22
CA HIS A 786 -14.31 24.32 9.13
C HIS A 786 -15.37 25.14 9.87
N GLU A 787 -15.03 26.37 10.30
CA GLU A 787 -15.83 27.13 11.27
C GLU A 787 -16.51 28.38 10.72
N ALA A 788 -16.04 28.99 9.62
CA ALA A 788 -16.69 30.19 9.09
C ALA A 788 -18.05 29.88 8.41
N PRO A 789 -19.05 30.76 8.52
CA PRO A 789 -19.10 32.01 9.31
C PRO A 789 -19.46 31.76 10.79
N TYR A 790 -19.42 32.81 11.60
CA TYR A 790 -20.00 32.86 12.93
C TYR A 790 -21.34 33.62 12.89
N VAL A 791 -22.34 33.17 13.66
CA VAL A 791 -23.65 33.81 13.81
C VAL A 791 -24.03 33.97 15.29
N SER A 792 -24.88 34.96 15.61
CA SER A 792 -25.44 35.10 16.95
C SER A 792 -26.57 34.10 17.20
N GLU A 793 -26.69 33.65 18.45
CA GLU A 793 -27.81 32.89 18.98
C GLU A 793 -29.19 33.51 18.67
N GLN A 794 -29.26 34.84 18.54
CA GLN A 794 -30.50 35.58 18.22
C GLN A 794 -31.00 35.29 16.79
N GLN A 795 -30.14 34.81 15.90
CA GLN A 795 -30.50 34.45 14.53
C GLN A 795 -31.04 33.00 14.44
N LEU A 796 -30.92 32.18 15.50
CA LEU A 796 -31.36 30.78 15.48
C LEU A 796 -32.82 30.56 15.08
N PRO A 797 -33.82 31.38 15.50
CA PRO A 797 -35.20 31.18 15.08
C PRO A 797 -35.36 31.24 13.55
N GLN A 798 -34.71 32.22 12.92
CA GLN A 798 -34.73 32.40 11.47
C GLN A 798 -33.92 31.30 10.77
N ILE A 799 -32.69 31.04 11.22
CA ILE A 799 -31.81 30.00 10.65
C ILE A 799 -32.48 28.62 10.70
N ILE A 800 -33.12 28.25 11.81
CA ILE A 800 -33.82 26.96 11.93
C ILE A 800 -35.03 26.93 10.99
N SER A 801 -35.80 28.01 10.89
CA SER A 801 -36.92 28.11 9.94
C SER A 801 -36.47 27.93 8.49
N ASP A 802 -35.41 28.62 8.07
CA ASP A 802 -34.87 28.60 6.71
C ASP A 802 -34.28 27.22 6.35
N LEU A 803 -33.45 26.65 7.21
CA LEU A 803 -32.90 25.30 7.01
C LEU A 803 -34.02 24.24 6.96
N SER A 804 -35.00 24.31 7.87
CA SER A 804 -36.15 23.39 7.86
C SER A 804 -37.01 23.55 6.61
N SER A 805 -37.16 24.77 6.09
CA SER A 805 -37.91 25.07 4.87
C SER A 805 -37.23 24.46 3.65
N TYR A 806 -35.93 24.72 3.48
CA TYR A 806 -35.12 24.15 2.40
C TYR A 806 -35.10 22.61 2.42
N LEU A 807 -35.06 22.00 3.61
CA LEU A 807 -35.11 20.56 3.78
C LEU A 807 -36.53 19.96 3.61
N GLY A 808 -37.58 20.78 3.58
CA GLY A 808 -38.98 20.34 3.47
C GLY A 808 -39.57 19.78 4.78
N ILE A 809 -39.03 20.17 5.94
CA ILE A 809 -39.30 19.56 7.25
C ILE A 809 -39.76 20.55 8.35
N SER A 810 -40.24 21.75 7.99
CA SER A 810 -40.67 22.78 8.95
C SER A 810 -41.80 22.34 9.91
N SER A 811 -42.61 21.34 9.54
CA SER A 811 -43.60 20.73 10.45
C SER A 811 -42.98 19.81 11.52
N ARG A 812 -41.74 19.33 11.29
CA ARG A 812 -40.98 18.50 12.22
C ARG A 812 -40.04 19.32 13.08
N ILE A 813 -39.35 20.30 12.50
CA ILE A 813 -38.32 21.10 13.18
C ILE A 813 -38.64 22.59 13.05
N SER A 814 -38.98 23.22 14.17
CA SER A 814 -39.13 24.66 14.34
C SER A 814 -38.47 25.10 15.65
N TYR A 815 -38.15 26.39 15.78
CA TYR A 815 -37.57 26.93 17.01
C TYR A 815 -38.49 26.71 18.20
N ASP A 816 -39.75 27.13 18.11
CA ASP A 816 -40.73 27.05 19.21
C ASP A 816 -40.91 25.63 19.76
N ARG A 817 -40.86 24.61 18.88
CA ARG A 817 -40.98 23.20 19.26
C ARG A 817 -39.79 22.71 20.10
N PHE A 818 -38.61 23.29 19.90
CA PHE A 818 -37.36 22.90 20.55
C PHE A 818 -36.78 24.00 21.45
N ALA A 819 -37.55 25.05 21.76
CA ALA A 819 -37.06 26.24 22.45
C ALA A 819 -36.35 25.89 23.77
N THR A 820 -36.96 25.06 24.62
CA THR A 820 -36.34 24.58 25.88
C THR A 820 -35.00 23.86 25.63
N LEU A 821 -34.96 22.93 24.68
CA LEU A 821 -33.77 22.16 24.33
C LEU A 821 -32.65 23.05 23.77
N LEU A 822 -33.02 24.10 23.03
CA LEU A 822 -32.10 25.10 22.49
C LEU A 822 -31.57 26.01 23.60
N GLU A 823 -32.43 26.55 24.46
CA GLU A 823 -32.07 27.44 25.58
C GLU A 823 -31.20 26.74 26.64
N GLU A 824 -31.36 25.43 26.83
CA GLU A 824 -30.51 24.61 27.71
C GLU A 824 -29.10 24.37 27.14
N ASN A 825 -28.94 24.32 25.82
CA ASN A 825 -27.68 23.91 25.16
C ASN A 825 -26.92 25.07 24.50
N VAL A 826 -27.61 26.18 24.20
CA VAL A 826 -27.06 27.40 23.59
C VAL A 826 -27.03 28.51 24.64
N GLY A 827 -25.82 28.98 24.96
CA GLY A 827 -25.65 30.09 25.90
C GLY A 827 -26.24 31.39 25.36
N LYS A 828 -26.88 32.19 26.22
CA LYS A 828 -27.28 33.56 25.87
C LYS A 828 -26.03 34.38 25.51
N HIS A 829 -26.13 35.21 24.47
CA HIS A 829 -25.01 35.98 23.91
C HIS A 829 -23.83 35.13 23.39
N SER A 830 -24.09 33.87 23.00
CA SER A 830 -23.07 33.03 22.37
C SER A 830 -23.04 33.22 20.85
N LEU A 831 -21.82 33.19 20.30
CA LEU A 831 -21.60 33.07 18.86
C LEU A 831 -21.42 31.59 18.49
N LEU A 832 -22.07 31.20 17.39
CA LEU A 832 -22.10 29.86 16.86
C LEU A 832 -21.33 29.83 15.55
N SER A 833 -20.28 29.02 15.48
CA SER A 833 -19.61 28.76 14.21
C SER A 833 -20.46 27.87 13.30
N SER A 834 -20.11 27.80 12.02
CA SER A 834 -20.67 26.82 11.09
C SER A 834 -20.60 25.38 11.62
N SER A 835 -19.57 25.05 12.41
CA SER A 835 -19.48 23.73 13.05
C SER A 835 -20.49 23.54 14.17
N ASP A 836 -20.65 24.55 15.04
CA ASP A 836 -21.60 24.48 16.15
C ASP A 836 -23.05 24.42 15.63
N LEU A 837 -23.37 25.15 14.55
CA LEU A 837 -24.65 25.05 13.85
C LEU A 837 -24.93 23.63 13.30
N ARG A 838 -23.92 22.98 12.68
CA ARG A 838 -24.06 21.59 12.20
C ARG A 838 -24.32 20.62 13.35
N HIS A 839 -23.59 20.76 14.46
CA HIS A 839 -23.79 19.93 15.64
C HIS A 839 -25.17 20.14 16.26
N LEU A 840 -25.59 21.40 16.44
CA LEU A 840 -26.91 21.77 16.94
C LEU A 840 -28.03 21.17 16.07
N TYR A 841 -27.98 21.39 14.75
CA TYR A 841 -29.04 20.96 13.84
C TYR A 841 -29.05 19.44 13.63
N LYS A 842 -27.90 18.74 13.70
CA LYS A 842 -27.87 17.26 13.79
C LYS A 842 -28.58 16.75 15.04
N GLY A 843 -28.39 17.41 16.19
CA GLY A 843 -29.15 17.12 17.41
C GLY A 843 -30.65 17.31 17.23
N LEU A 844 -31.08 18.41 16.59
CA LEU A 844 -32.49 18.67 16.27
C LEU A 844 -33.09 17.64 15.29
N LEU A 845 -32.32 17.19 14.28
CA LEU A 845 -32.75 16.12 13.39
C LEU A 845 -33.00 14.82 14.16
N MET A 846 -32.04 14.37 14.97
CA MET A 846 -32.21 13.17 15.80
C MET A 846 -33.38 13.31 16.80
N ALA A 847 -33.55 14.48 17.44
CA ALA A 847 -34.65 14.73 18.37
C ALA A 847 -36.02 14.82 17.67
N GLY A 848 -36.09 15.37 16.45
CA GLY A 848 -37.31 15.51 15.66
C GLY A 848 -37.78 14.22 14.98
N TYR A 849 -36.84 13.33 14.63
CA TYR A 849 -37.14 12.01 14.07
C TYR A 849 -37.15 10.87 15.11
N GLN A 850 -36.62 11.11 16.32
CA GLN A 850 -36.49 10.13 17.40
C GLN A 850 -35.68 8.87 17.04
N ARG A 851 -34.80 8.98 16.03
CA ARG A 851 -33.91 7.92 15.56
C ARG A 851 -32.53 8.48 15.17
N VAL A 852 -31.55 7.59 15.17
CA VAL A 852 -30.15 7.84 14.80
C VAL A 852 -29.92 7.59 13.31
N TYR A 853 -30.59 6.60 12.72
CA TYR A 853 -30.31 6.14 11.35
C TYR A 853 -31.43 6.50 10.37
N HIS A 854 -31.05 6.76 9.12
CA HIS A 854 -31.94 7.26 8.06
C HIS A 854 -31.66 6.60 6.71
N GLU A 855 -32.66 6.66 5.83
CA GLU A 855 -32.66 6.17 4.45
C GLU A 855 -31.87 7.10 3.52
N GLU A 856 -31.83 8.40 3.84
CA GLU A 856 -31.18 9.44 3.05
C GLU A 856 -30.02 10.09 3.82
N ASP A 857 -29.01 10.60 3.11
CA ASP A 857 -27.93 11.38 3.72
C ASP A 857 -28.41 12.78 4.14
N LEU A 858 -29.03 12.84 5.32
CA LEU A 858 -29.41 14.09 5.97
C LEU A 858 -28.21 14.97 6.36
N SER A 859 -26.98 14.44 6.43
CA SER A 859 -25.78 15.28 6.61
C SER A 859 -25.48 16.05 5.33
N MET A 860 -25.42 15.39 4.16
CA MET A 860 -25.24 16.06 2.87
C MET A 860 -26.36 17.05 2.58
N ARG A 861 -27.63 16.69 2.81
CA ARG A 861 -28.77 17.59 2.61
C ARG A 861 -28.70 18.83 3.51
N LEU A 862 -28.35 18.68 4.79
CA LEU A 862 -28.14 19.81 5.71
C LEU A 862 -27.02 20.74 5.23
N ILE A 863 -25.93 20.19 4.71
CA ILE A 863 -24.78 20.97 4.25
C ILE A 863 -25.10 21.75 2.98
N ALA A 864 -25.85 21.16 2.05
CA ALA A 864 -26.38 21.88 0.90
C ALA A 864 -27.26 23.07 1.33
N ALA A 865 -28.16 22.86 2.30
CA ALA A 865 -28.98 23.92 2.88
C ALA A 865 -28.12 25.03 3.53
N MET A 866 -27.14 24.67 4.36
CA MET A 866 -26.25 25.64 5.01
C MET A 866 -25.42 26.44 3.99
N ARG A 867 -24.89 25.80 2.95
CA ARG A 867 -24.17 26.50 1.87
C ARG A 867 -25.09 27.44 1.08
N HIS A 868 -26.35 27.06 0.86
CA HIS A 868 -27.34 27.92 0.18
C HIS A 868 -27.58 29.24 0.94
N TYR A 869 -27.68 29.19 2.27
CA TYR A 869 -27.84 30.37 3.14
C TYR A 869 -26.51 31.03 3.57
N GLY A 870 -25.36 30.61 3.02
CA GLY A 870 -24.05 31.16 3.38
C GLY A 870 -23.58 30.82 4.81
N LEU A 871 -24.21 29.84 5.47
CA LEU A 871 -23.91 29.37 6.83
C LEU A 871 -22.77 28.33 6.89
N ALA A 872 -22.12 28.05 5.77
CA ALA A 872 -20.96 27.17 5.67
C ALA A 872 -20.06 27.60 4.52
N TYR A 873 -18.76 27.28 4.64
CA TYR A 873 -17.80 27.52 3.56
C TYR A 873 -18.29 26.88 2.23
N PRO A 874 -18.14 27.58 1.08
CA PRO A 874 -18.55 27.08 -0.22
C PRO A 874 -17.97 25.69 -0.53
N ALA A 875 -18.70 24.94 -1.35
CA ALA A 875 -18.36 23.54 -1.59
C ALA A 875 -17.07 23.41 -2.44
N PRO A 876 -16.08 22.63 -1.98
CA PRO A 876 -14.92 22.30 -2.79
C PRO A 876 -15.34 21.45 -3.99
N LEU A 877 -14.57 21.57 -5.08
CA LEU A 877 -14.76 20.77 -6.29
C LEU A 877 -14.11 19.40 -6.11
N LEU A 878 -14.81 18.49 -5.43
CA LEU A 878 -14.34 17.11 -5.22
C LEU A 878 -14.33 16.35 -6.55
N PHE A 879 -13.16 15.88 -6.98
CA PHE A 879 -12.98 15.25 -8.30
C PHE A 879 -12.38 13.84 -8.27
N GLY A 880 -11.83 13.40 -7.14
CA GLY A 880 -11.29 12.05 -7.03
C GLY A 880 -11.26 11.48 -5.62
N ASP A 881 -11.47 10.18 -5.52
CA ASP A 881 -11.21 9.36 -4.33
C ASP A 881 -9.70 9.09 -4.26
N THR A 882 -9.03 9.54 -3.19
CA THR A 882 -7.56 9.43 -3.09
C THR A 882 -7.08 8.02 -2.72
N ASN A 883 -7.98 7.05 -2.61
CA ASN A 883 -7.80 5.70 -2.05
C ASN A 883 -7.47 5.66 -0.54
N TRP A 884 -6.79 6.68 -0.02
CA TRP A 884 -6.49 6.85 1.41
C TRP A 884 -7.75 6.82 2.27
N ALA A 885 -7.60 6.47 3.55
CA ALA A 885 -8.69 6.30 4.49
C ALA A 885 -9.62 7.54 4.59
N TYR A 886 -10.75 7.48 3.87
CA TYR A 886 -11.85 8.45 3.87
C TYR A 886 -11.47 9.87 3.40
N ARG A 887 -10.53 9.96 2.44
CA ARG A 887 -10.09 11.23 1.84
C ARG A 887 -10.39 11.31 0.34
N TYR A 888 -10.69 12.53 -0.11
CA TYR A 888 -11.02 12.88 -1.48
C TYR A 888 -10.24 14.12 -1.90
N PHE A 889 -9.71 14.14 -3.12
CA PHE A 889 -9.11 15.33 -3.69
C PHE A 889 -10.21 16.32 -4.07
N GLY A 890 -10.02 17.58 -3.66
CA GLY A 890 -10.89 18.67 -4.02
C GLY A 890 -10.13 19.96 -4.25
N PHE A 891 -10.58 20.73 -5.24
CA PHE A 891 -10.12 22.10 -5.40
C PHE A 891 -10.91 23.03 -4.47
N ILE A 892 -10.25 24.05 -3.92
CA ILE A 892 -10.84 25.08 -3.07
C ILE A 892 -10.19 26.43 -3.38
N LEU A 893 -10.90 27.54 -3.12
CA LEU A 893 -10.26 28.84 -3.05
C LEU A 893 -9.61 29.00 -1.67
N HIS A 894 -8.31 29.14 -1.59
CA HIS A 894 -7.62 29.20 -0.30
C HIS A 894 -8.08 30.45 0.49
N PRO A 895 -8.52 30.32 1.77
CA PRO A 895 -9.16 31.42 2.51
C PRO A 895 -8.27 32.65 2.71
N GLY A 896 -6.96 32.45 2.82
CA GLY A 896 -5.94 33.51 2.88
C GLY A 896 -5.53 34.08 1.52
N THR A 897 -4.74 33.32 0.75
CA THR A 897 -4.14 33.78 -0.52
C THR A 897 -5.14 34.13 -1.62
N GLN A 898 -6.41 33.67 -1.52
CA GLN A 898 -7.43 33.84 -2.57
C GLN A 898 -7.03 33.20 -3.92
N GLU A 899 -6.12 32.22 -3.90
CA GLU A 899 -5.72 31.42 -5.05
C GLU A 899 -6.40 30.04 -5.02
N MET A 900 -6.58 29.44 -6.20
CA MET A 900 -7.12 28.09 -6.31
C MET A 900 -6.07 27.07 -5.84
N ASP A 901 -6.48 26.15 -4.97
CA ASP A 901 -5.57 25.24 -4.28
C ASP A 901 -6.12 23.81 -4.26
N LEU A 902 -5.23 22.82 -4.11
CA LEU A 902 -5.55 21.39 -4.09
C LEU A 902 -5.44 20.85 -2.66
N TRP A 903 -6.57 20.34 -2.15
CA TRP A 903 -6.75 19.95 -0.75
C TRP A 903 -7.34 18.54 -0.63
N GLU A 904 -7.19 17.95 0.56
CA GLU A 904 -7.79 16.67 0.93
C GLU A 904 -8.99 16.86 1.85
N PHE A 905 -10.17 16.44 1.40
CA PHE A 905 -11.42 16.57 2.14
C PHE A 905 -11.97 15.22 2.61
N ASN A 906 -12.90 15.25 3.57
CA ASN A 906 -13.89 14.19 3.72
C ASN A 906 -14.94 14.27 2.60
N TYR A 907 -15.72 13.20 2.37
CA TYR A 907 -16.73 13.16 1.28
C TYR A 907 -17.78 14.29 1.34
N LEU A 908 -18.02 14.88 2.52
CA LEU A 908 -18.90 16.03 2.71
C LEU A 908 -18.32 17.39 2.23
N GLY A 909 -17.01 17.46 1.98
CA GLY A 909 -16.31 18.71 1.66
C GLY A 909 -16.31 19.75 2.79
N LEU A 910 -16.27 19.30 4.06
CA LEU A 910 -16.33 20.16 5.26
C LEU A 910 -15.08 20.19 6.12
N VAL A 911 -14.28 19.12 6.04
CA VAL A 911 -13.04 18.98 6.81
C VAL A 911 -11.92 18.77 5.81
N GLY A 912 -11.37 19.89 5.35
CA GLY A 912 -10.25 19.94 4.42
C GLY A 912 -8.92 20.17 5.14
N ARG A 913 -7.83 19.73 4.52
CA ARG A 913 -6.46 20.17 4.82
C ARG A 913 -5.72 20.47 3.50
N PRO A 914 -4.82 21.47 3.45
CA PRO A 914 -3.90 21.65 2.33
C PRO A 914 -3.09 20.36 2.12
N SER A 915 -2.95 19.92 0.87
CA SER A 915 -2.19 18.70 0.59
C SER A 915 -0.70 18.87 0.90
N GLU A 916 -0.15 17.97 1.72
CA GLU A 916 1.27 18.01 2.13
C GLU A 916 2.23 17.83 0.92
N ASN A 917 1.73 17.34 -0.22
CA ASN A 917 2.51 16.99 -1.41
C ASN A 917 2.47 18.03 -2.56
N LYS A 918 1.88 19.22 -2.41
CA LYS A 918 1.65 20.17 -3.54
C LYS A 918 2.91 20.38 -4.41
N GLU A 919 4.07 20.62 -3.81
CA GLU A 919 5.34 20.79 -4.54
C GLU A 919 5.70 19.56 -5.38
N ARG A 920 5.49 18.34 -4.85
CA ARG A 920 5.76 17.07 -5.56
C ARG A 920 4.84 16.81 -6.75
N TRP A 921 3.72 17.52 -6.87
CA TRP A 921 2.76 17.32 -7.96
C TRP A 921 2.76 18.43 -9.02
N PHE A 922 3.35 19.59 -8.72
CA PHE A 922 3.40 20.74 -9.64
C PHE A 922 4.82 21.22 -9.96
N ALA A 923 5.85 20.89 -9.16
CA ALA A 923 7.24 21.30 -9.42
C ALA A 923 8.10 20.20 -10.09
N VAL A 924 7.54 19.02 -10.33
CA VAL A 924 8.22 17.88 -10.99
C VAL A 924 7.98 17.87 -12.51
N ARG A 925 8.71 17.01 -13.24
CA ARG A 925 8.59 16.92 -14.71
C ARG A 925 7.59 15.88 -15.20
N ASP A 926 7.20 14.94 -14.35
CA ASP A 926 6.27 13.89 -14.71
C ASP A 926 4.84 14.47 -14.80
N PRO A 927 4.06 14.10 -15.82
CA PRO A 927 2.73 14.65 -16.03
C PRO A 927 1.70 13.98 -15.10
N TRP A 928 0.59 14.69 -14.88
CA TRP A 928 -0.66 14.06 -14.47
C TRP A 928 -1.26 13.28 -15.66
N ALA A 929 -1.88 12.14 -15.40
CA ALA A 929 -2.47 11.29 -16.41
C ALA A 929 -3.91 10.86 -16.05
N LEU A 930 -4.77 10.76 -17.07
CA LEU A 930 -6.09 10.12 -17.01
C LEU A 930 -6.09 8.89 -17.94
N TYR A 931 -6.74 7.80 -17.53
CA TYR A 931 -6.99 6.62 -18.36
C TYR A 931 -8.46 6.64 -18.83
N PRO A 932 -8.80 7.34 -19.93
CA PRO A 932 -10.18 7.69 -20.30
C PRO A 932 -11.03 6.52 -20.83
N ASN A 933 -10.44 5.35 -21.07
CA ASN A 933 -11.13 4.21 -21.69
C ASN A 933 -11.38 3.10 -20.66
N PRO A 934 -12.53 3.07 -19.97
CA PRO A 934 -12.82 2.05 -18.95
C PRO A 934 -12.95 0.63 -19.49
N ILE A 935 -13.07 0.45 -20.82
CA ILE A 935 -13.03 -0.87 -21.46
C ILE A 935 -11.64 -1.51 -21.30
N ASP A 936 -10.57 -0.71 -21.24
CA ASP A 936 -9.20 -1.18 -20.98
C ASP A 936 -9.05 -1.79 -19.56
N TYR A 937 -10.01 -1.54 -18.66
CA TYR A 937 -10.04 -2.08 -17.30
C TYR A 937 -11.41 -2.63 -16.89
N GLY A 938 -12.04 -3.39 -17.80
CA GLY A 938 -13.11 -4.33 -17.48
C GLY A 938 -14.52 -3.93 -17.91
N MET A 939 -14.75 -2.69 -18.36
CA MET A 939 -16.09 -2.28 -18.80
C MET A 939 -16.51 -3.09 -20.03
N ALA A 940 -17.70 -3.68 -19.98
CA ALA A 940 -18.28 -4.33 -21.15
C ALA A 940 -18.46 -3.29 -22.29
N PRO A 941 -17.96 -3.54 -23.51
CA PRO A 941 -18.01 -2.56 -24.58
C PRO A 941 -19.48 -2.22 -24.94
N PRO A 942 -19.85 -0.93 -25.01
CA PRO A 942 -21.21 -0.53 -25.36
C PRO A 942 -21.69 -1.12 -26.69
N PRO A 943 -23.00 -1.36 -26.88
CA PRO A 943 -23.53 -1.88 -28.15
C PRO A 943 -23.11 -1.02 -29.35
N GLY A 944 -22.36 -1.62 -30.28
CA GLY A 944 -21.83 -0.94 -31.46
C GLY A 944 -20.42 -0.37 -31.31
N TYR A 945 -19.90 -0.22 -30.09
CA TYR A 945 -18.53 0.24 -29.83
C TYR A 945 -17.51 -0.77 -30.36
N ARG A 946 -16.60 -0.32 -31.21
CA ARG A 946 -15.43 -1.11 -31.66
C ARG A 946 -14.17 -0.42 -31.18
N SER A 947 -13.38 -1.12 -30.36
CA SER A 947 -12.14 -0.57 -29.81
C SER A 947 -11.15 -0.19 -30.92
N GLY A 948 -10.69 1.06 -30.90
CA GLY A 948 -9.72 1.60 -31.86
C GLY A 948 -10.30 2.23 -33.13
N LEU A 949 -11.60 2.50 -33.23
CA LEU A 949 -12.11 3.44 -34.24
C LEU A 949 -11.76 4.90 -33.85
N PRO A 950 -11.37 5.76 -34.81
CA PRO A 950 -11.00 7.16 -34.53
C PRO A 950 -12.20 8.00 -34.05
N LYS A 951 -11.90 9.11 -33.35
CA LYS A 951 -12.81 10.06 -32.66
C LYS A 951 -14.02 10.63 -33.45
N GLY A 952 -14.28 10.21 -34.68
CA GLY A 952 -15.39 10.69 -35.53
C GLY A 952 -16.18 9.57 -36.22
N PHE A 953 -16.30 8.39 -35.59
CA PHE A 953 -17.04 7.24 -36.13
C PHE A 953 -18.34 6.90 -35.38
N PHE A 954 -18.72 7.71 -34.39
CA PHE A 954 -19.98 7.65 -33.65
C PHE A 954 -20.57 9.06 -33.57
#